data_AF-A0A661QSB3-F1
#
_entry.id   AF-A0A661QSB3-F1
#
_cell.length_a   1.000
_cell.length_b   1.000
_cell.length_c   1.000
_cell.angle_alpha   90.00
_cell.angle_beta   90.00
_cell.angle_gamma   90.00
#
_symmetry.space_group_name_H-M   'P 1'
#
loop_
_entity.id
_entity.type
_entity.pdbx_description
1 polymer ?
#
loop_
_entity_poly.entity_id
_entity_poly.type
_entity_poly.pdbx_seq_one_letter_code
_entity_poly.pdbx_strand_id
1 'polypeptide(L)'
;MSTKDAALTHKPLSNHASLINTRMLRAKIKEADLYASQCLFDEAREVYNSLITYLTRELESGDLQEQKTFKAIQVILRILRTRVEEVDKKAEEFYRQKDIEVGWLAEASELSGQEVFDQGSTLKEAGLFDEAIEAFKQSYELGHRQTESLLAISECHLAKGFFNKALEILESLPSIKGLSAHEQAKIYERIGAVHEEAGDIRKALNAYQQALALNPKLKQSKAKIQKLQKKLKRLRPRISIVTRHPVISFAMCMLIALFFMVYLPRVKTVNNVDYFTLEHDPEIQFYNQFKEVFGNDEFFVIAFQKDNLFTKKNLAELSRLTEELEGVEDVKDITSLANVDDIVGGEDFFEVRPFLEEIPSAPEALRKLKEQATSNPLFTPGLISKDGRTTAIVVEALEKPDNPDYRKNLIEKTKSLLAHYKPTLGPFHLAGWTITNVTLSQYMKRDVATFIPIAYLFITLSIWLFFRNLWLTLLAIANITLCVGSTMGLFGLTGITLNNVTSVVPPLVMALALCDVVHIFSHMDREVLAKFGDKRKALAHVLDKVLVPSFLTSLTTAIGFLSLAVSEIPPIRQFAWIASAGMVFEFLYSFFFLPPLILLFDPNKVYQNYESRKGVLTLLRGIKRIVNKHKGLVLLLSALVVAASSFYITRLRVETNLIDFFSKKTPLRISMDFVEARLGGVDTLDVSLKAEKEDTFKEPRALKVVEQIQNYIKGLPQVDAAISLVDFLKDMNQSFHAEDPAYYRLPESKNMVSQYLLLYDSEDIEDVINSSYDHARIAVRISEHSSAGQERLIRQIEQFVDKLHHQGLSIHVTGRAREDVTVIDALVKGQVYSLALAAVTIIFIMIIVLRSLSLGLTSIVPNIFPIVLNFGIMGAFSIPLDTGTAIISAVALGIVVDDTIHFLSEYKLGREEGFSVAESVNHTILVKGRAILSSSAILCIGFGVLVVSNFSPTVHFGLLTSIIMITACI
;
A
#
# COMPACT_ATOMS: atom_id res chain seq x y z
N MET A 1 16.38 -59.41 -7.77
CA MET A 1 15.12 -60.16 -8.01
C MET A 1 14.18 -59.20 -8.76
N SER A 2 14.12 -59.24 -10.09
CA SER A 2 13.25 -60.07 -10.96
C SER A 2 12.04 -59.24 -11.44
N THR A 3 12.07 -58.67 -12.67
CA THR A 3 11.28 -59.04 -13.89
C THR A 3 9.78 -58.66 -13.85
N LYS A 4 9.08 -58.09 -14.85
CA LYS A 4 9.28 -57.96 -16.32
C LYS A 4 8.14 -57.09 -16.95
N ASP A 5 8.44 -56.44 -18.09
CA ASP A 5 7.65 -56.12 -19.33
C ASP A 5 6.22 -55.50 -19.24
N ALA A 6 5.76 -54.52 -20.04
CA ALA A 6 5.95 -54.15 -21.45
C ALA A 6 5.51 -52.66 -21.69
N ALA A 7 6.20 -51.79 -22.45
CA ALA A 7 6.20 -51.55 -23.92
C ALA A 7 5.41 -50.29 -24.41
N LEU A 8 6.10 -49.50 -25.27
CA LEU A 8 5.63 -48.46 -26.25
C LEU A 8 5.24 -47.07 -25.66
N THR A 9 5.87 -45.92 -25.99
CA THR A 9 6.25 -45.36 -27.31
C THR A 9 7.20 -44.12 -27.18
N HIS A 10 7.92 -43.85 -28.27
CA HIS A 10 8.98 -42.85 -28.54
C HIS A 10 8.85 -41.39 -28.05
N LYS A 11 9.97 -40.82 -27.59
CA LYS A 11 10.74 -39.79 -28.35
C LYS A 11 12.17 -39.63 -27.82
N PRO A 12 13.20 -39.62 -28.71
CA PRO A 12 14.59 -39.43 -28.32
C PRO A 12 14.92 -37.94 -28.15
N LEU A 13 15.86 -37.66 -27.24
CA LEU A 13 16.59 -36.40 -27.14
C LEU A 13 17.09 -35.97 -28.53
N SER A 14 16.52 -34.91 -29.11
CA SER A 14 16.95 -34.39 -30.40
C SER A 14 17.87 -33.19 -30.23
N ASN A 15 19.17 -33.42 -30.47
CA ASN A 15 20.11 -32.51 -31.12
C ASN A 15 19.71 -31.03 -31.20
N HIS A 16 20.23 -30.19 -30.30
CA HIS A 16 20.28 -28.72 -30.49
C HIS A 16 21.73 -28.19 -30.49
N ALA A 17 22.69 -29.06 -30.83
CA ALA A 17 24.06 -28.67 -31.13
C ALA A 17 24.25 -28.49 -32.66
N SER A 18 23.69 -27.41 -33.23
CA SER A 18 24.19 -26.75 -34.46
C SER A 18 23.40 -25.46 -34.76
N LEU A 19 23.35 -24.51 -33.83
CA LEU A 19 22.49 -23.32 -33.98
C LEU A 19 22.95 -22.30 -35.05
N ILE A 20 24.06 -22.55 -35.75
CA ILE A 20 24.36 -21.89 -37.03
C ILE A 20 24.89 -22.94 -38.01
N ASN A 21 24.15 -23.20 -39.08
CA ASN A 21 24.61 -24.06 -40.16
C ASN A 21 25.72 -23.34 -40.95
N THR A 22 26.95 -23.39 -40.44
CA THR A 22 28.13 -22.73 -41.04
C THR A 22 28.41 -23.21 -42.47
N ARG A 23 27.98 -24.43 -42.83
CA ARG A 23 28.05 -24.96 -44.20
C ARG A 23 27.09 -24.25 -45.14
N MET A 24 25.85 -24.03 -44.69
CA MET A 24 24.85 -23.22 -45.40
C MET A 24 25.33 -21.77 -45.56
N LEU A 25 25.86 -21.18 -44.48
CA LEU A 25 26.34 -19.79 -44.51
C LEU A 25 27.49 -19.61 -45.51
N ARG A 26 28.48 -20.50 -45.51
CA ARG A 26 29.58 -20.48 -46.49
C ARG A 26 29.10 -20.71 -47.92
N ALA A 27 28.11 -21.57 -48.12
CA ALA A 27 27.55 -21.82 -49.44
C ALA A 27 26.84 -20.57 -49.99
N LYS A 28 26.01 -19.92 -49.17
CA LYS A 28 25.29 -18.69 -49.55
C LYS A 28 26.22 -17.49 -49.74
N ILE A 29 27.30 -17.39 -48.95
CA ILE A 29 28.33 -16.37 -49.18
C ILE A 29 29.06 -16.62 -50.51
N LYS A 30 29.41 -17.88 -50.83
CA LYS A 30 30.00 -18.20 -52.15
C LYS A 30 29.05 -17.94 -53.31
N GLU A 31 27.76 -18.17 -53.12
CA GLU A 31 26.72 -17.85 -54.10
C GLU A 31 26.64 -16.33 -54.35
N ALA A 32 26.62 -15.52 -53.29
CA ALA A 32 26.68 -14.06 -53.40
C ALA A 32 27.98 -13.56 -54.04
N ASP A 33 29.13 -14.13 -53.67
CA ASP A 33 30.43 -13.81 -54.27
C ASP A 33 30.45 -14.16 -55.77
N LEU A 34 29.80 -15.27 -56.15
CA LEU A 34 29.69 -15.70 -57.54
C LEU A 34 28.82 -14.75 -58.34
N TYR A 35 27.66 -14.34 -57.82
CA TYR A 35 26.82 -13.31 -58.44
C TYR A 35 27.58 -11.98 -58.62
N ALA A 36 28.29 -11.54 -57.58
CA ALA A 36 29.12 -10.33 -57.66
C ALA A 36 30.24 -10.46 -58.71
N SER A 37 30.83 -11.64 -58.87
CA SER A 37 31.85 -11.89 -59.90
C SER A 37 31.29 -11.96 -61.33
N GLN A 38 30.00 -12.27 -61.47
CA GLN A 38 29.28 -12.30 -62.74
C GLN A 38 28.61 -10.96 -63.10
N CYS A 39 28.90 -9.90 -62.32
CA CYS A 39 28.30 -8.57 -62.46
C CYS A 39 26.78 -8.55 -62.23
N LEU A 40 26.25 -9.52 -61.48
CA LEU A 40 24.87 -9.60 -61.00
C LEU A 40 24.82 -8.99 -59.57
N PHE A 41 24.96 -7.67 -59.51
CA PHE A 41 25.19 -6.98 -58.23
C PHE A 41 23.95 -6.93 -57.34
N ASP A 42 22.75 -6.81 -57.91
CA ASP A 42 21.50 -6.78 -57.15
C ASP A 42 21.20 -8.14 -56.51
N GLU A 43 21.42 -9.23 -57.25
CA GLU A 43 21.27 -10.60 -56.75
C GLU A 43 22.31 -10.91 -55.66
N ALA A 44 23.55 -10.46 -55.83
CA ALA A 44 24.58 -10.57 -54.79
C ALA A 44 24.16 -9.80 -53.51
N ARG A 45 23.64 -8.58 -53.68
CA ARG A 45 23.18 -7.71 -52.59
C ARG A 45 22.00 -8.31 -51.83
N GLU A 46 21.04 -8.88 -52.55
CA GLU A 46 19.87 -9.55 -51.95
C GLU A 46 20.29 -10.75 -51.09
N VAL A 47 21.20 -11.59 -51.59
CA VAL A 47 21.69 -12.75 -50.84
C VAL A 47 22.46 -12.32 -49.59
N TYR A 48 23.33 -11.30 -49.65
CA TYR A 48 24.01 -10.79 -48.45
C TYR A 48 23.05 -10.16 -47.44
N ASN A 49 22.07 -9.37 -47.87
CA ASN A 49 21.10 -8.74 -46.97
C ASN A 49 20.17 -9.76 -46.31
N SER A 50 19.80 -10.83 -47.03
CA SER A 50 19.07 -11.96 -46.47
C SER A 50 19.87 -12.68 -45.38
N LEU A 51 21.17 -12.89 -45.60
CA LEU A 51 22.07 -13.46 -44.58
C LEU A 51 22.23 -12.55 -43.35
N ILE A 52 22.36 -11.23 -43.57
CA ILE A 52 22.42 -10.24 -42.48
C ILE A 52 21.14 -10.25 -41.66
N THR A 53 19.98 -10.28 -42.33
CA THR A 53 18.67 -10.32 -41.67
C THR A 53 18.50 -11.59 -40.84
N TYR A 54 18.87 -12.75 -41.41
CA TYR A 54 18.86 -14.03 -40.72
C TYR A 54 19.74 -14.00 -39.46
N LEU A 55 21.00 -13.60 -39.58
CA LEU A 55 21.94 -13.55 -38.46
C LEU A 55 21.58 -12.49 -37.40
N THR A 56 20.95 -11.38 -37.80
CA THR A 56 20.47 -10.35 -36.86
C THR A 56 19.29 -10.87 -36.05
N ARG A 57 18.38 -11.61 -36.68
CA ARG A 57 17.22 -12.22 -36.02
C ARG A 57 17.63 -13.31 -35.02
N GLU A 58 18.66 -14.09 -35.34
CA GLU A 58 19.27 -15.05 -34.40
C GLU A 58 19.98 -14.35 -33.23
N LEU A 59 20.49 -13.13 -33.43
CA LEU A 59 21.06 -12.33 -32.35
C LEU A 59 19.99 -11.78 -31.39
N GLU A 60 18.81 -11.44 -31.93
CA GLU A 60 17.68 -10.88 -31.20
C GLU A 60 16.80 -11.93 -30.50
N SER A 61 16.86 -13.19 -30.92
CA SER A 61 16.02 -14.28 -30.38
C SER A 61 16.38 -14.69 -28.95
N GLY A 62 17.50 -14.20 -28.39
CA GLY A 62 17.86 -14.34 -26.97
C GLY A 62 18.28 -15.74 -26.52
N ASP A 63 18.26 -16.75 -27.40
CA ASP A 63 18.53 -18.16 -27.07
C ASP A 63 20.02 -18.55 -27.16
N LEU A 64 20.90 -17.57 -27.37
CA LEU A 64 22.36 -17.76 -27.47
C LEU A 64 23.02 -17.78 -26.08
N GLN A 65 23.01 -18.95 -25.42
CA GLN A 65 23.61 -19.11 -24.09
C GLN A 65 25.16 -19.00 -24.06
N GLU A 66 25.86 -19.08 -25.20
CA GLU A 66 27.33 -18.99 -25.26
C GLU A 66 27.83 -17.63 -25.77
N GLN A 67 28.54 -16.88 -24.90
CA GLN A 67 29.13 -15.57 -25.18
C GLN A 67 30.10 -15.57 -26.39
N LYS A 68 30.69 -16.72 -26.73
CA LYS A 68 31.56 -16.90 -27.92
C LYS A 68 30.76 -16.87 -29.23
N THR A 69 29.57 -17.46 -29.26
CA THR A 69 28.71 -17.53 -30.46
C THR A 69 28.12 -16.16 -30.78
N PHE A 70 27.71 -15.40 -29.77
CA PHE A 70 27.25 -14.02 -29.92
C PHE A 70 28.32 -13.11 -30.55
N LYS A 71 29.57 -13.17 -30.04
CA LYS A 71 30.70 -12.42 -30.61
C LYS A 71 31.04 -12.86 -32.04
N ALA A 72 30.96 -14.15 -32.34
CA ALA A 72 31.21 -14.67 -33.69
C ALA A 72 30.18 -14.17 -34.71
N ILE A 73 28.88 -14.14 -34.36
CA ILE A 73 27.82 -13.61 -35.22
C ILE A 73 28.02 -12.12 -35.48
N GLN A 74 28.37 -11.33 -34.46
CA GLN A 74 28.64 -9.89 -34.63
C GLN A 74 29.81 -9.63 -35.59
N VAL A 75 30.88 -10.43 -35.53
CA VAL A 75 32.01 -10.33 -36.47
C VAL A 75 31.57 -10.68 -37.89
N ILE A 76 30.79 -11.75 -38.07
CA ILE A 76 30.27 -12.14 -39.38
C ILE A 76 29.34 -11.07 -39.96
N LEU A 77 28.46 -10.49 -39.15
CA LEU A 77 27.58 -9.39 -39.55
C LEU A 77 28.37 -8.17 -40.03
N ARG A 78 29.47 -7.82 -39.35
CA ARG A 78 30.37 -6.74 -39.79
C ARG A 78 30.99 -7.07 -41.15
N ILE A 79 31.51 -8.29 -41.34
CA ILE A 79 32.11 -8.73 -42.62
C ILE A 79 31.08 -8.69 -43.75
N LEU A 80 29.86 -9.18 -43.52
CA LEU A 80 28.80 -9.19 -44.53
C LEU A 80 28.38 -7.78 -44.93
N ARG A 81 28.27 -6.84 -43.97
CA ARG A 81 27.97 -5.43 -44.27
C ARG A 81 29.07 -4.78 -45.11
N THR A 82 30.34 -5.04 -44.78
CA THR A 82 31.47 -4.56 -45.60
C THR A 82 31.43 -5.15 -47.02
N ARG A 83 31.03 -6.43 -47.19
CA ARG A 83 30.87 -7.01 -48.53
C ARG A 83 29.73 -6.39 -49.33
N VAL A 84 28.63 -6.00 -48.68
CA VAL A 84 27.55 -5.23 -49.34
C VAL A 84 28.09 -3.89 -49.83
N GLU A 85 28.85 -3.17 -49.01
CA GLU A 85 29.49 -1.91 -49.41
C GLU A 85 30.49 -2.11 -50.57
N GLU A 86 31.27 -3.19 -50.58
CA GLU A 86 32.16 -3.53 -51.70
C GLU A 86 31.39 -3.86 -53.00
N VAL A 87 30.26 -4.57 -52.89
CA VAL A 87 29.38 -4.85 -54.04
C VAL A 87 28.76 -3.57 -54.56
N ASP A 88 28.26 -2.70 -53.68
CA ASP A 88 27.66 -1.41 -54.07
C ASP A 88 28.69 -0.51 -54.75
N LYS A 89 29.93 -0.49 -54.24
CA LYS A 89 31.02 0.28 -54.84
C LYS A 89 31.46 -0.29 -56.20
N LYS A 90 31.53 -1.62 -56.34
CA LYS A 90 31.81 -2.28 -57.62
C LYS A 90 30.68 -2.10 -58.62
N ALA A 91 29.44 -2.09 -58.16
CA ALA A 91 28.28 -1.77 -58.97
C ALA A 91 28.36 -0.33 -59.48
N GLU A 92 28.64 0.65 -58.61
CA GLU A 92 28.85 2.05 -59.03
C GLU A 92 30.01 2.21 -60.02
N GLU A 93 31.14 1.52 -59.81
CA GLU A 93 32.28 1.55 -60.74
C GLU A 93 31.96 0.84 -62.07
N PHE A 94 31.24 -0.29 -62.04
CA PHE A 94 30.80 -1.03 -63.22
C PHE A 94 29.77 -0.25 -64.04
N TYR A 95 28.78 0.36 -63.37
CA TYR A 95 27.78 1.20 -64.01
C TYR A 95 28.42 2.50 -64.53
N ARG A 96 29.40 3.10 -63.83
CA ARG A 96 30.20 4.22 -64.38
C ARG A 96 31.04 3.84 -65.59
N GLN A 97 31.57 2.62 -65.66
CA GLN A 97 32.31 2.15 -66.84
C GLN A 97 31.41 1.77 -68.01
N LYS A 98 30.15 1.37 -67.74
CA LYS A 98 29.12 1.15 -68.77
C LYS A 98 28.40 2.44 -69.21
N ASP A 99 28.56 3.55 -68.49
CA ASP A 99 27.98 4.86 -68.81
C ASP A 99 28.73 5.64 -69.90
N ILE A 100 29.51 4.95 -70.75
CA ILE A 100 29.92 5.46 -72.06
C ILE A 100 29.17 4.62 -73.11
N GLU A 101 28.28 5.31 -73.81
CA GLU A 101 27.34 4.84 -74.85
C GLU A 101 26.03 4.20 -74.34
N VAL A 102 25.08 5.05 -73.94
CA VAL A 102 23.86 5.28 -74.77
C VAL A 102 23.51 6.77 -74.69
N GLY A 103 24.16 7.57 -75.55
CA GLY A 103 23.51 8.75 -76.10
C GLY A 103 22.31 8.30 -76.94
N TRP A 104 21.37 9.21 -77.17
CA TRP A 104 20.10 9.03 -77.87
C TRP A 104 18.92 8.59 -76.98
N LEU A 105 18.35 9.55 -76.26
CA LEU A 105 16.95 9.99 -76.46
C LEU A 105 16.72 11.30 -75.68
N ALA A 106 17.49 12.32 -76.04
CA ALA A 106 17.08 13.71 -75.92
C ALA A 106 16.65 14.15 -77.33
N GLU A 107 15.51 13.64 -77.78
CA GLU A 107 14.75 14.27 -78.85
C GLU A 107 13.27 14.18 -78.46
N ALA A 108 12.73 15.36 -78.17
CA ALA A 108 11.33 15.55 -77.83
C ALA A 108 10.45 15.15 -79.02
N SER A 109 9.46 14.30 -78.74
CA SER A 109 8.12 14.52 -79.26
C SER A 109 7.17 14.35 -78.09
N GLU A 110 6.29 15.33 -77.90
CA GLU A 110 5.26 15.42 -76.88
C GLU A 110 4.61 14.07 -76.58
N LEU A 111 5.14 13.33 -75.60
CA LEU A 111 4.45 12.16 -75.07
C LEU A 111 3.19 12.70 -74.39
N SER A 112 2.05 12.29 -74.91
CA SER A 112 0.77 12.61 -74.31
C SER A 112 0.77 12.04 -72.88
N GLY A 113 0.07 12.70 -71.95
CA GLY A 113 -0.05 12.18 -70.58
C GLY A 113 -0.65 10.76 -70.52
N GLN A 114 -1.23 10.25 -71.61
CA GLN A 114 -1.68 8.87 -71.75
C GLN A 114 -0.52 7.89 -71.94
N GLU A 115 0.44 8.19 -72.82
CA GLU A 115 1.59 7.31 -73.09
C GLU A 115 2.49 7.17 -71.86
N VAL A 116 2.67 8.26 -71.11
CA VAL A 116 3.42 8.25 -69.84
C VAL A 116 2.70 7.42 -68.77
N PHE A 117 1.36 7.48 -68.72
CA PHE A 117 0.57 6.66 -67.79
C PHE A 117 0.63 5.16 -68.13
N ASP A 118 0.57 4.82 -69.42
CA ASP A 118 0.64 3.45 -69.91
C ASP A 118 2.06 2.86 -69.70
N GLN A 119 3.09 3.70 -69.86
CA GLN A 119 4.46 3.37 -69.47
C GLN A 119 4.57 3.08 -67.98
N GLY A 120 4.03 3.95 -67.11
CA GLY A 120 4.00 3.73 -65.66
C GLY A 120 3.26 2.44 -65.28
N SER A 121 2.17 2.11 -65.98
CA SER A 121 1.41 0.88 -65.77
C SER A 121 2.22 -0.36 -66.15
N THR A 122 2.94 -0.32 -67.27
CA THR A 122 3.82 -1.39 -67.73
C THR A 122 4.99 -1.62 -66.77
N LEU A 123 5.61 -0.53 -66.28
CA LEU A 123 6.68 -0.58 -65.29
C LEU A 123 6.18 -1.16 -63.95
N LYS A 124 4.97 -0.80 -63.52
CA LYS A 124 4.34 -1.35 -62.31
C LYS A 124 4.10 -2.86 -62.45
N GLU A 125 3.64 -3.32 -63.60
CA GLU A 125 3.45 -4.75 -63.88
C GLU A 125 4.78 -5.53 -63.95
N ALA A 126 5.85 -4.88 -64.40
CA ALA A 126 7.21 -5.42 -64.41
C ALA A 126 7.89 -5.44 -63.02
N GLY A 127 7.25 -4.87 -61.98
CA GLY A 127 7.82 -4.79 -60.62
C GLY A 127 8.85 -3.67 -60.42
N LEU A 128 9.06 -2.82 -61.43
CA LEU A 128 9.95 -1.66 -61.40
C LEU A 128 9.23 -0.46 -60.75
N PHE A 129 9.00 -0.57 -59.44
CA PHE A 129 8.11 0.34 -58.72
C PHE A 129 8.65 1.78 -58.61
N ASP A 130 9.97 2.00 -58.62
CA ASP A 130 10.53 3.36 -58.52
C ASP A 130 10.40 4.12 -59.83
N GLU A 131 10.67 3.45 -60.95
CA GLU A 131 10.48 3.95 -62.30
C GLU A 131 8.99 4.15 -62.62
N ALA A 132 8.13 3.23 -62.16
CA ALA A 132 6.69 3.36 -62.28
C ALA A 132 6.16 4.57 -61.50
N ILE A 133 6.63 4.80 -60.27
CA ILE A 133 6.26 5.98 -59.47
C ILE A 133 6.62 7.27 -60.22
N GLU A 134 7.81 7.33 -60.81
CA GLU A 134 8.27 8.53 -61.53
C GLU A 134 7.46 8.79 -62.81
N ALA A 135 7.15 7.74 -63.58
CA ALA A 135 6.25 7.84 -64.72
C ALA A 135 4.84 8.28 -64.31
N PHE A 136 4.28 7.75 -63.21
CA PHE A 136 2.97 8.20 -62.72
C PHE A 136 2.99 9.63 -62.18
N LYS A 137 4.08 10.11 -61.57
CA LYS A 137 4.22 11.52 -61.20
C LYS A 137 4.25 12.42 -62.43
N GLN A 138 4.98 12.02 -63.46
CA GLN A 138 5.05 12.76 -64.72
C GLN A 138 3.67 12.80 -65.41
N SER A 139 2.92 11.69 -65.42
CA SER A 139 1.51 11.67 -65.89
C SER A 139 0.62 12.62 -65.08
N TYR A 140 0.81 12.69 -63.75
CA TYR A 140 0.07 13.59 -62.87
C TYR A 140 0.38 15.07 -63.16
N GLU A 141 1.65 15.42 -63.37
CA GLU A 141 2.11 16.77 -63.71
C GLU A 141 1.59 17.23 -65.09
N LEU A 142 1.49 16.30 -66.05
CA LEU A 142 0.88 16.55 -67.36
C LEU A 142 -0.65 16.66 -67.33
N GLY A 143 -1.28 16.58 -66.14
CA GLY A 143 -2.72 16.75 -65.97
C GLY A 143 -3.58 15.56 -66.44
N HIS A 144 -2.97 14.45 -66.83
CA HIS A 144 -3.68 13.28 -67.35
C HIS A 144 -3.96 12.27 -66.24
N ARG A 145 -5.23 11.86 -66.09
CA ARG A 145 -5.67 10.83 -65.13
C ARG A 145 -5.08 11.02 -63.73
N GLN A 146 -5.14 12.25 -63.21
CA GLN A 146 -4.46 12.64 -61.97
C GLN A 146 -4.82 11.77 -60.76
N THR A 147 -6.09 11.43 -60.58
CA THR A 147 -6.55 10.53 -59.51
C THR A 147 -6.00 9.12 -59.66
N GLU A 148 -5.99 8.59 -60.88
CA GLU A 148 -5.51 7.23 -61.17
C GLU A 148 -3.99 7.13 -61.02
N SER A 149 -3.28 8.21 -61.35
CA SER A 149 -1.82 8.33 -61.20
C SER A 149 -1.43 8.29 -59.73
N LEU A 150 -2.10 9.08 -58.89
CA LEU A 150 -1.89 9.06 -57.43
C LEU A 150 -2.30 7.73 -56.79
N LEU A 151 -3.38 7.10 -57.26
CA LEU A 151 -3.75 5.74 -56.84
C LEU A 151 -2.65 4.74 -57.20
N ALA A 152 -2.11 4.79 -58.42
CA ALA A 152 -1.05 3.89 -58.85
C ALA A 152 0.27 4.11 -58.08
N ILE A 153 0.61 5.36 -57.74
CA ILE A 153 1.74 5.67 -56.85
C ILE A 153 1.53 5.06 -55.46
N SER A 154 0.32 5.19 -54.91
CA SER A 154 -0.01 4.58 -53.61
C SER A 154 0.12 3.05 -53.64
N GLU A 155 -0.27 2.41 -54.75
CA GLU A 155 -0.12 0.96 -54.94
C GLU A 155 1.35 0.54 -55.04
N CYS A 156 2.19 1.31 -55.73
CA CYS A 156 3.62 1.05 -55.79
C CYS A 156 4.25 1.17 -54.38
N HIS A 157 3.86 2.18 -53.59
CA HIS A 157 4.31 2.28 -52.20
C HIS A 157 3.84 1.12 -51.31
N LEU A 158 2.62 0.60 -51.52
CA LEU A 158 2.15 -0.59 -50.82
C LEU A 158 2.93 -1.84 -51.21
N ALA A 159 3.21 -2.04 -52.50
CA ALA A 159 4.01 -3.17 -52.98
C ALA A 159 5.44 -3.15 -52.41
N LYS A 160 5.98 -1.96 -52.13
CA LYS A 160 7.27 -1.76 -51.45
C LYS A 160 7.19 -1.85 -49.91
N GLY A 161 6.02 -2.09 -49.32
CA GLY A 161 5.81 -2.17 -47.87
C GLY A 161 5.77 -0.83 -47.12
N PHE A 162 5.67 0.30 -47.83
CA PHE A 162 5.63 1.65 -47.26
C PHE A 162 4.20 2.13 -46.96
N PHE A 163 3.52 1.47 -46.01
CA PHE A 163 2.12 1.74 -45.66
C PHE A 163 1.81 3.21 -45.33
N ASN A 164 2.69 3.90 -44.59
CA ASN A 164 2.47 5.31 -44.20
C ASN A 164 2.47 6.26 -45.40
N LYS A 165 3.40 6.07 -46.35
CA LYS A 165 3.48 6.90 -47.58
C LYS A 165 2.27 6.64 -48.48
N ALA A 166 1.81 5.39 -48.56
CA ALA A 166 0.60 5.05 -49.29
C ALA A 166 -0.67 5.67 -48.67
N LEU A 167 -0.79 5.66 -47.34
CA LEU A 167 -1.92 6.27 -46.62
C LEU A 167 -1.93 7.79 -46.77
N GLU A 168 -0.79 8.46 -46.68
CA GLU A 168 -0.68 9.92 -46.86
C GLU A 168 -1.25 10.36 -48.22
N ILE A 169 -0.91 9.62 -49.28
CA ILE A 169 -1.45 9.88 -50.62
C ILE A 169 -2.95 9.57 -50.66
N LEU A 170 -3.37 8.38 -50.19
CA LEU A 170 -4.77 7.95 -50.24
C LEU A 170 -5.72 8.83 -49.42
N GLU A 171 -5.29 9.35 -48.27
CA GLU A 171 -6.09 10.25 -47.41
C GLU A 171 -6.21 11.67 -48.00
N SER A 172 -5.27 12.07 -48.86
CA SER A 172 -5.34 13.36 -49.56
C SER A 172 -6.36 13.37 -50.71
N LEU A 173 -6.57 12.22 -51.36
CA LEU A 173 -7.38 12.08 -52.59
C LEU A 173 -8.87 12.46 -52.47
N PRO A 174 -9.60 12.12 -51.38
CA PRO A 174 -11.03 12.44 -51.27
C PRO A 174 -11.33 13.95 -51.26
N SER A 175 -10.32 14.79 -51.02
CA SER A 175 -10.47 16.25 -50.95
C SER A 175 -10.40 16.97 -52.31
N ILE A 176 -10.10 16.23 -53.40
CA ILE A 176 -10.02 16.78 -54.75
C ILE A 176 -11.44 17.09 -55.28
N LYS A 177 -11.66 18.35 -55.71
CA LYS A 177 -12.95 18.80 -56.27
C LYS A 177 -13.23 18.11 -57.61
N GLY A 178 -14.43 17.53 -57.76
CA GLY A 178 -14.91 16.94 -59.02
C GLY A 178 -15.02 15.41 -59.04
N LEU A 179 -14.58 14.71 -57.98
CA LEU A 179 -14.74 13.26 -57.86
C LEU A 179 -16.21 12.86 -57.64
N SER A 180 -16.66 11.83 -58.37
CA SER A 180 -17.96 11.23 -58.14
C SER A 180 -18.01 10.48 -56.80
N ALA A 181 -19.19 10.35 -56.22
CA ALA A 181 -19.38 9.57 -54.99
C ALA A 181 -18.90 8.10 -55.13
N HIS A 182 -18.93 7.56 -56.36
CA HIS A 182 -18.43 6.22 -56.66
C HIS A 182 -16.89 6.13 -56.56
N GLU A 183 -16.18 7.14 -57.05
CA GLU A 183 -14.71 7.18 -57.00
C GLU A 183 -14.21 7.44 -55.58
N GLN A 184 -14.86 8.34 -54.84
CA GLN A 184 -14.58 8.54 -53.41
C GLN A 184 -14.80 7.25 -52.61
N ALA A 185 -15.86 6.49 -52.91
CA ALA A 185 -16.11 5.21 -52.25
C ALA A 185 -14.98 4.19 -52.49
N LYS A 186 -14.43 4.11 -53.70
CA LYS A 186 -13.28 3.23 -54.02
C LYS A 186 -12.01 3.64 -53.27
N ILE A 187 -11.76 4.95 -53.13
CA ILE A 187 -10.61 5.44 -52.37
C ILE A 187 -10.71 5.01 -50.90
N TYR A 188 -11.87 5.20 -50.26
CA TYR A 188 -12.10 4.73 -48.89
C TYR A 188 -12.04 3.20 -48.74
N GLU A 189 -12.47 2.44 -49.75
CA GLU A 189 -12.29 0.98 -49.76
C GLU A 189 -10.80 0.59 -49.80
N ARG A 190 -9.97 1.36 -50.51
CA ARG A 190 -8.52 1.16 -50.55
C ARG A 190 -7.84 1.56 -49.24
N ILE A 191 -8.19 2.70 -48.65
CA ILE A 191 -7.75 3.10 -47.30
C ILE A 191 -8.08 1.99 -46.29
N GLY A 192 -9.29 1.42 -46.38
CA GLY A 192 -9.71 0.29 -45.55
C GLY A 192 -8.83 -0.95 -45.70
N ALA A 193 -8.44 -1.30 -46.93
CA ALA A 193 -7.57 -2.43 -47.21
C ALA A 193 -6.15 -2.22 -46.66
N VAL A 194 -5.60 -1.02 -46.81
CA VAL A 194 -4.27 -0.67 -46.30
C VAL A 194 -4.22 -0.74 -44.79
N HIS A 195 -5.22 -0.20 -44.10
CA HIS A 195 -5.32 -0.35 -42.64
C HIS A 195 -5.55 -1.80 -42.20
N GLU A 196 -6.24 -2.62 -43.00
CA GLU A 196 -6.41 -4.05 -42.70
C GLU A 196 -5.08 -4.80 -42.78
N GLU A 197 -4.26 -4.53 -43.79
CA GLU A 197 -2.90 -5.09 -43.94
C GLU A 197 -1.93 -4.58 -42.86
N ALA A 198 -2.02 -3.30 -42.48
CA ALA A 198 -1.23 -2.72 -41.39
C ALA A 198 -1.64 -3.23 -39.99
N GLY A 199 -2.74 -3.99 -39.88
CA GLY A 199 -3.24 -4.53 -38.61
C GLY A 199 -4.16 -3.58 -37.82
N ASP A 200 -4.47 -2.39 -38.35
CA ASP A 200 -5.32 -1.37 -37.75
C ASP A 200 -6.81 -1.64 -37.97
N ILE A 201 -7.32 -2.72 -37.36
CA ILE A 201 -8.68 -3.26 -37.59
C ILE A 201 -9.78 -2.19 -37.45
N ARG A 202 -9.67 -1.26 -36.49
CA ARG A 202 -10.69 -0.20 -36.27
C ARG A 202 -10.71 0.84 -37.38
N LYS A 203 -9.54 1.33 -37.80
CA LYS A 203 -9.42 2.30 -38.90
C LYS A 203 -9.86 1.68 -40.22
N ALA A 204 -9.49 0.41 -40.45
CA ALA A 204 -9.99 -0.37 -41.58
C ALA A 204 -11.52 -0.42 -41.61
N LEU A 205 -12.14 -0.68 -40.46
CA LEU A 205 -13.60 -0.76 -40.33
C LEU A 205 -14.29 0.58 -40.62
N ASN A 206 -13.75 1.68 -40.12
CA ASN A 206 -14.28 3.03 -40.36
C ASN A 206 -14.19 3.41 -41.86
N ALA A 207 -13.02 3.19 -42.47
CA ALA A 207 -12.82 3.45 -43.89
C ALA A 207 -13.76 2.61 -44.78
N TYR A 208 -13.94 1.32 -44.49
CA TYR A 208 -14.94 0.51 -45.20
C TYR A 208 -16.38 0.98 -44.98
N GLN A 209 -16.71 1.50 -43.80
CA GLN A 209 -18.04 2.07 -43.53
C GLN A 209 -18.28 3.37 -44.29
N GLN A 210 -17.27 4.23 -44.39
CA GLN A 210 -17.31 5.45 -45.21
C GLN A 210 -17.47 5.10 -46.70
N ALA A 211 -16.74 4.09 -47.20
CA ALA A 211 -16.91 3.57 -48.55
C ALA A 211 -18.36 3.11 -48.82
N LEU A 212 -18.96 2.37 -47.89
CA LEU A 212 -20.32 1.86 -48.03
C LEU A 212 -21.40 2.96 -47.90
N ALA A 213 -21.13 4.02 -47.12
CA ALA A 213 -22.01 5.18 -47.01
C ALA A 213 -22.09 5.97 -48.33
N LEU A 214 -20.96 6.07 -49.05
CA LEU A 214 -20.87 6.74 -50.34
C LEU A 214 -21.41 5.86 -51.49
N ASN A 215 -21.20 4.54 -51.43
CA ASN A 215 -21.75 3.60 -52.41
C ASN A 215 -22.28 2.31 -51.76
N PRO A 216 -23.61 2.21 -51.54
CA PRO A 216 -24.24 1.05 -50.90
C PRO A 216 -24.11 -0.27 -51.68
N LYS A 217 -23.72 -0.25 -52.97
CA LYS A 217 -23.60 -1.45 -53.82
C LYS A 217 -22.26 -2.19 -53.68
N LEU A 218 -21.30 -1.67 -52.92
CA LEU A 218 -19.98 -2.31 -52.70
C LEU A 218 -20.09 -3.58 -51.84
N LYS A 219 -20.28 -4.74 -52.50
CA LYS A 219 -20.39 -6.05 -51.84
C LYS A 219 -19.11 -6.45 -51.09
N GLN A 220 -17.93 -6.08 -51.58
CA GLN A 220 -16.64 -6.41 -50.97
C GLN A 220 -16.44 -5.69 -49.62
N SER A 221 -16.58 -4.36 -49.59
CA SER A 221 -16.60 -3.58 -48.35
C SER A 221 -17.59 -4.13 -47.31
N LYS A 222 -18.81 -4.49 -47.71
CA LYS A 222 -19.80 -5.10 -46.80
C LYS A 222 -19.32 -6.43 -46.19
N ALA A 223 -18.71 -7.30 -46.99
CA ALA A 223 -18.15 -8.58 -46.53
C ALA A 223 -16.94 -8.38 -45.61
N LYS A 224 -16.06 -7.42 -45.93
CA LYS A 224 -14.91 -7.04 -45.11
C LYS A 224 -15.33 -6.47 -43.76
N ILE A 225 -16.32 -5.59 -43.72
CA ILE A 225 -16.92 -5.09 -42.47
C ILE A 225 -17.42 -6.27 -41.62
N GLN A 226 -18.18 -7.20 -42.18
CA GLN A 226 -18.66 -8.38 -41.42
C GLN A 226 -17.52 -9.24 -40.88
N LYS A 227 -16.47 -9.47 -41.68
CA LYS A 227 -15.29 -10.26 -41.28
C LYS A 227 -14.50 -9.56 -40.16
N LEU A 228 -14.25 -8.26 -40.30
CA LEU A 228 -13.53 -7.46 -39.31
C LEU A 228 -14.35 -7.28 -38.02
N GLN A 229 -15.65 -7.05 -38.12
CA GLN A 229 -16.57 -7.06 -36.98
C GLN A 229 -16.56 -8.41 -36.25
N LYS A 230 -16.53 -9.53 -36.98
CA LYS A 230 -16.43 -10.88 -36.40
C LYS A 230 -15.08 -11.11 -35.71
N LYS A 231 -13.97 -10.60 -36.27
CA LYS A 231 -12.62 -10.65 -35.68
C LYS A 231 -12.55 -9.80 -34.40
N LEU A 232 -13.08 -8.58 -34.44
CA LEU A 232 -13.19 -7.69 -33.28
C LEU A 232 -14.07 -8.29 -32.16
N LYS A 233 -15.16 -8.96 -32.54
CA LYS A 233 -16.11 -9.63 -31.62
C LYS A 233 -15.56 -10.92 -31.00
N ARG A 234 -14.54 -11.55 -31.60
CA ARG A 234 -13.81 -12.71 -31.02
C ARG A 234 -12.74 -12.30 -30.01
N LEU A 235 -12.20 -11.08 -30.13
CA LEU A 235 -11.16 -10.56 -29.25
C LEU A 235 -11.71 -9.91 -27.97
N ARG A 236 -13.04 -9.73 -27.85
CA ARG A 236 -13.66 -9.25 -26.60
C ARG A 236 -13.84 -10.42 -25.61
N PRO A 237 -13.39 -10.28 -24.35
CA PRO A 237 -13.72 -11.25 -23.31
C PRO A 237 -15.24 -11.33 -23.17
N ARG A 238 -15.81 -12.54 -23.26
CA ARG A 238 -17.25 -12.77 -23.20
C ARG A 238 -17.66 -13.20 -21.80
N ILE A 239 -18.16 -12.27 -20.99
CA ILE A 239 -18.98 -12.62 -19.81
C ILE A 239 -20.41 -13.04 -20.19
N SER A 240 -20.71 -13.17 -21.49
CA SER A 240 -21.95 -13.81 -21.96
C SER A 240 -22.22 -15.19 -21.35
N ILE A 241 -21.21 -15.87 -20.78
CA ILE A 241 -21.39 -17.10 -20.00
C ILE A 241 -22.27 -16.88 -18.76
N VAL A 242 -22.06 -15.80 -18.00
CA VAL A 242 -22.82 -15.53 -16.76
C VAL A 242 -24.30 -15.28 -17.06
N THR A 243 -24.60 -14.54 -18.13
CA THR A 243 -26.00 -14.28 -18.55
C THR A 243 -26.65 -15.46 -19.29
N ARG A 244 -25.85 -16.38 -19.86
CA ARG A 244 -26.34 -17.63 -20.45
C ARG A 244 -26.62 -18.71 -19.41
N HIS A 245 -25.74 -18.85 -18.41
CA HIS A 245 -25.82 -19.85 -17.34
C HIS A 245 -25.92 -19.19 -15.95
N PRO A 246 -26.94 -18.34 -15.70
CA PRO A 246 -27.02 -17.56 -14.46
C PRO A 246 -27.15 -18.43 -13.20
N VAL A 247 -27.84 -19.57 -13.29
CA VAL A 247 -28.03 -20.50 -12.15
C VAL A 247 -26.70 -21.12 -11.71
N ILE A 248 -25.85 -21.52 -12.66
CA ILE A 248 -24.53 -22.11 -12.35
C ILE A 248 -23.63 -21.05 -11.71
N SER A 249 -23.58 -19.85 -12.29
CA SER A 249 -22.80 -18.73 -11.75
C SER A 249 -23.23 -18.37 -10.32
N PHE A 250 -24.54 -18.28 -10.09
CA PHE A 250 -25.11 -18.01 -8.77
C PHE A 250 -24.77 -19.13 -7.77
N ALA A 251 -24.97 -20.40 -8.14
CA ALA A 251 -24.69 -21.54 -7.28
C ALA A 251 -23.19 -21.62 -6.90
N MET A 252 -22.29 -21.38 -7.84
CA MET A 252 -20.84 -21.35 -7.57
C MET A 252 -20.48 -20.22 -6.60
N CYS A 253 -21.03 -19.00 -6.81
CA CYS A 253 -20.78 -17.89 -5.90
C CYS A 253 -21.31 -18.17 -4.50
N MET A 254 -22.50 -18.76 -4.38
CA MET A 254 -23.07 -19.15 -3.09
C MET A 254 -22.27 -20.24 -2.40
N LEU A 255 -21.71 -21.20 -3.15
CA LEU A 255 -20.83 -22.24 -2.59
C LEU A 255 -19.53 -21.63 -2.05
N ILE A 256 -18.92 -20.70 -2.79
CA ILE A 256 -17.73 -19.97 -2.36
C ILE A 256 -18.07 -19.13 -1.11
N ALA A 257 -19.17 -18.39 -1.13
CA ALA A 257 -19.61 -17.60 0.00
C ALA A 257 -19.84 -18.46 1.25
N LEU A 258 -20.55 -19.58 1.10
CA LEU A 258 -20.80 -20.52 2.19
C LEU A 258 -19.50 -21.10 2.75
N PHE A 259 -18.55 -21.48 1.89
CA PHE A 259 -17.25 -22.00 2.31
C PHE A 259 -16.54 -21.04 3.27
N PHE A 260 -16.44 -19.76 2.92
CA PHE A 260 -15.82 -18.76 3.81
C PHE A 260 -16.71 -18.43 5.01
N MET A 261 -18.01 -18.25 4.80
CA MET A 261 -18.92 -17.82 5.86
C MET A 261 -19.08 -18.84 6.99
N VAL A 262 -18.84 -20.13 6.75
CA VAL A 262 -18.80 -21.15 7.82
C VAL A 262 -17.74 -20.83 8.89
N TYR A 263 -16.70 -20.06 8.56
CA TYR A 263 -15.65 -19.66 9.48
C TYR A 263 -15.96 -18.37 10.26
N LEU A 264 -17.10 -17.68 10.03
CA LEU A 264 -17.48 -16.48 10.79
C LEU A 264 -17.44 -16.68 12.32
N PRO A 265 -17.96 -17.79 12.89
CA PRO A 265 -17.91 -18.02 14.34
C PRO A 265 -16.49 -18.15 14.91
N ARG A 266 -15.49 -18.36 14.05
CA ARG A 266 -14.07 -18.47 14.43
C ARG A 266 -13.31 -17.14 14.34
N VAL A 267 -13.98 -16.05 13.95
CA VAL A 267 -13.35 -14.73 13.92
C VAL A 267 -12.94 -14.33 15.34
N LYS A 268 -11.64 -14.12 15.54
CA LYS A 268 -11.06 -13.73 16.82
C LYS A 268 -10.82 -12.23 16.84
N THR A 269 -11.07 -11.62 18.00
CA THR A 269 -10.64 -10.24 18.31
C THR A 269 -9.54 -10.32 19.35
N VAL A 270 -8.48 -9.53 19.22
CA VAL A 270 -7.44 -9.47 20.25
C VAL A 270 -7.96 -8.72 21.47
N ASN A 271 -7.60 -9.22 22.66
CA ASN A 271 -7.83 -8.59 23.96
C ASN A 271 -6.66 -7.71 24.41
N ASN A 272 -5.59 -7.65 23.60
CA ASN A 272 -4.40 -6.87 23.87
C ASN A 272 -3.88 -6.19 22.60
N VAL A 273 -2.84 -5.36 22.75
CA VAL A 273 -2.17 -4.64 21.66
C VAL A 273 -0.72 -5.05 21.39
N ASP A 274 -0.29 -6.18 21.92
CA ASP A 274 1.10 -6.67 21.82
C ASP A 274 1.41 -7.31 20.44
N TYR A 275 0.54 -7.11 19.46
CA TYR A 275 0.69 -7.66 18.11
C TYR A 275 1.59 -6.82 17.21
N PHE A 276 2.17 -5.71 17.73
CA PHE A 276 3.11 -4.86 17.01
C PHE A 276 4.58 -5.33 17.12
N THR A 277 4.82 -6.54 17.60
CA THR A 277 6.16 -7.10 17.79
C THR A 277 6.86 -7.42 16.46
N LEU A 278 8.17 -7.14 16.40
CA LEU A 278 9.05 -7.53 15.29
C LEU A 278 9.81 -8.80 15.69
N GLU A 279 9.33 -9.96 15.24
CA GLU A 279 9.84 -11.29 15.67
C GLU A 279 11.35 -11.53 15.40
N HIS A 280 11.94 -10.78 14.47
CA HIS A 280 13.33 -10.97 14.03
C HIS A 280 14.24 -9.77 14.32
N ASP A 281 13.77 -8.81 15.10
CA ASP A 281 14.55 -7.63 15.42
C ASP A 281 15.54 -7.89 16.59
N PRO A 282 16.84 -7.58 16.44
CA PRO A 282 17.84 -7.78 17.49
C PRO A 282 17.53 -7.06 18.81
N GLU A 283 16.94 -5.86 18.77
CA GLU A 283 16.63 -5.08 19.97
C GLU A 283 15.51 -5.77 20.77
N ILE A 284 14.50 -6.31 20.07
CA ILE A 284 13.41 -7.06 20.70
C ILE A 284 13.93 -8.38 21.28
N GLN A 285 14.85 -9.06 20.60
CA GLN A 285 15.49 -10.27 21.14
C GLN A 285 16.30 -9.96 22.40
N PHE A 286 17.06 -8.86 22.41
CA PHE A 286 17.80 -8.42 23.59
C PHE A 286 16.87 -8.09 24.75
N TYR A 287 15.77 -7.39 24.50
CA TYR A 287 14.77 -7.08 25.52
C TYR A 287 14.12 -8.35 26.10
N ASN A 288 13.80 -9.35 25.27
CA ASN A 288 13.30 -10.64 25.77
C ASN A 288 14.32 -11.36 26.66
N GLN A 289 15.60 -11.38 26.28
CA GLN A 289 16.68 -11.94 27.11
C GLN A 289 16.85 -11.16 28.42
N PHE A 290 16.67 -9.84 28.39
CA PHE A 290 16.71 -9.01 29.58
C PHE A 290 15.58 -9.35 30.55
N LYS A 291 14.36 -9.59 30.05
CA LYS A 291 13.21 -10.03 30.87
C LYS A 291 13.39 -11.41 31.50
N GLU A 292 14.21 -12.30 30.90
CA GLU A 292 14.55 -13.58 31.52
C GLU A 292 15.42 -13.42 32.79
N VAL A 293 16.13 -12.29 32.93
CA VAL A 293 17.01 -12.00 34.08
C VAL A 293 16.29 -11.19 35.16
N PHE A 294 15.63 -10.08 34.79
CA PHE A 294 15.03 -9.13 35.74
C PHE A 294 13.50 -9.20 35.81
N GLY A 295 12.89 -10.18 35.14
CA GLY A 295 11.44 -10.29 35.05
C GLY A 295 10.81 -9.28 34.09
N ASN A 296 9.48 -9.32 34.04
CA ASN A 296 8.68 -8.43 33.20
C ASN A 296 8.59 -7.02 33.82
N ASP A 297 8.69 -5.98 32.99
CA ASP A 297 8.55 -4.57 33.36
C ASP A 297 7.12 -4.04 33.16
N GLU A 298 6.15 -4.93 32.88
CA GLU A 298 4.73 -4.58 32.80
C GLU A 298 4.09 -4.40 34.18
N PHE A 299 3.73 -3.16 34.49
CA PHE A 299 2.93 -2.82 35.66
C PHE A 299 1.81 -1.83 35.33
N PHE A 300 0.92 -1.65 36.30
CA PHE A 300 0.05 -0.48 36.38
C PHE A 300 0.00 0.06 37.80
N VAL A 301 -0.27 1.36 37.92
CA VAL A 301 -0.36 2.09 39.18
C VAL A 301 -1.82 2.32 39.53
N ILE A 302 -2.17 2.05 40.78
CA ILE A 302 -3.41 2.49 41.42
C ILE A 302 -3.06 3.67 42.33
N ALA A 303 -3.53 4.87 41.99
CA ALA A 303 -3.28 6.07 42.77
C ALA A 303 -4.57 6.62 43.41
N PHE A 304 -4.44 7.17 44.61
CA PHE A 304 -5.49 7.97 45.25
C PHE A 304 -4.89 9.09 46.09
N GLN A 305 -5.70 10.11 46.38
CA GLN A 305 -5.26 11.30 47.12
C GLN A 305 -6.14 11.55 48.36
N LYS A 306 -5.49 11.98 49.44
CA LYS A 306 -6.11 12.48 50.67
C LYS A 306 -5.48 13.81 51.09
N ASP A 307 -6.29 14.69 51.68
CA ASP A 307 -5.77 15.93 52.30
C ASP A 307 -4.78 15.62 53.42
N ASN A 308 -5.05 14.57 54.19
CA ASN A 308 -4.14 13.98 55.16
C ASN A 308 -4.06 12.46 54.98
N LEU A 309 -3.07 11.99 54.23
CA LEU A 309 -2.85 10.56 53.99
C LEU A 309 -2.38 9.84 55.26
N PHE A 310 -1.49 10.46 56.05
CA PHE A 310 -0.87 9.89 57.24
C PHE A 310 -1.80 9.98 58.46
N THR A 311 -2.85 9.17 58.42
CA THR A 311 -3.72 8.91 59.57
C THR A 311 -3.81 7.41 59.79
N LYS A 312 -3.99 7.00 61.05
CA LYS A 312 -4.11 5.58 61.40
C LYS A 312 -5.18 4.86 60.56
N LYS A 313 -6.31 5.54 60.32
CA LYS A 313 -7.40 5.01 59.50
C LYS A 313 -6.98 4.80 58.05
N ASN A 314 -6.40 5.81 57.40
CA ASN A 314 -6.08 5.73 55.97
C ASN A 314 -4.94 4.74 55.69
N LEU A 315 -3.92 4.69 56.55
CA LEU A 315 -2.81 3.73 56.44
C LEU A 315 -3.30 2.29 56.67
N ALA A 316 -4.23 2.08 57.60
CA ALA A 316 -4.81 0.74 57.82
C ALA A 316 -5.66 0.27 56.62
N GLU A 317 -6.40 1.19 56.00
CA GLU A 317 -7.15 0.89 54.78
C GLU A 317 -6.22 0.62 53.58
N LEU A 318 -5.10 1.36 53.47
CA LEU A 318 -4.06 1.09 52.46
C LEU A 318 -3.44 -0.30 52.65
N SER A 319 -3.07 -0.66 53.88
CA SER A 319 -2.49 -1.96 54.20
C SER A 319 -3.42 -3.11 53.87
N ARG A 320 -4.70 -3.03 54.28
CA ARG A 320 -5.71 -4.04 53.91
C ARG A 320 -5.92 -4.16 52.40
N LEU A 321 -6.00 -3.01 51.71
CA LEU A 321 -6.14 -3.02 50.25
C LEU A 321 -4.93 -3.68 49.58
N THR A 322 -3.72 -3.47 50.11
CA THR A 322 -2.47 -4.06 49.60
C THR A 322 -2.51 -5.58 49.76
N GLU A 323 -2.81 -6.09 50.96
CA GLU A 323 -2.93 -7.52 51.25
C GLU A 323 -4.03 -8.20 50.41
N GLU A 324 -5.19 -7.55 50.25
CA GLU A 324 -6.26 -8.09 49.40
C GLU A 324 -5.90 -8.08 47.90
N LEU A 325 -5.05 -7.14 47.45
CA LEU A 325 -4.56 -7.10 46.08
C LEU A 325 -3.52 -8.19 45.80
N GLU A 326 -2.64 -8.50 46.77
CA GLU A 326 -1.68 -9.61 46.66
C GLU A 326 -2.39 -10.96 46.43
N GLY A 327 -3.59 -11.13 47.02
CA GLY A 327 -4.43 -12.31 46.82
C GLY A 327 -5.16 -12.38 45.46
N VAL A 328 -5.07 -11.36 44.61
CA VAL A 328 -5.74 -11.35 43.31
C VAL A 328 -4.99 -12.23 42.31
N GLU A 329 -5.68 -13.22 41.75
CA GLU A 329 -5.12 -14.05 40.67
C GLU A 329 -4.64 -13.18 39.48
N ASP A 330 -3.48 -13.54 38.93
CA ASP A 330 -2.74 -12.85 37.85
C ASP A 330 -1.91 -11.63 38.31
N VAL A 331 -1.86 -11.33 39.61
CA VAL A 331 -0.84 -10.45 40.21
C VAL A 331 0.45 -11.24 40.38
N LYS A 332 1.58 -10.67 39.96
CA LYS A 332 2.93 -11.18 40.24
C LYS A 332 3.41 -10.65 41.59
N ASP A 333 3.37 -9.33 41.74
CA ASP A 333 3.78 -8.62 42.94
C ASP A 333 2.99 -7.32 43.13
N ILE A 334 2.92 -6.84 44.37
CA ILE A 334 2.33 -5.56 44.76
C ILE A 334 3.34 -4.78 45.57
N THR A 335 3.61 -3.53 45.17
CA THR A 335 4.45 -2.62 45.97
C THR A 335 3.66 -1.39 46.38
N SER A 336 3.65 -1.07 47.67
CA SER A 336 3.04 0.15 48.20
C SER A 336 3.74 0.60 49.48
N LEU A 337 3.37 1.77 50.02
CA LEU A 337 3.85 2.19 51.35
C LEU A 337 3.45 1.22 52.49
N ALA A 338 2.56 0.25 52.26
CA ALA A 338 2.17 -0.70 53.30
C ALA A 338 3.15 -1.87 53.44
N ASN A 339 3.85 -2.26 52.38
CA ASN A 339 4.69 -3.45 52.33
C ASN A 339 6.10 -3.21 51.77
N VAL A 340 6.39 -2.01 51.24
CA VAL A 340 7.75 -1.64 50.83
C VAL A 340 8.69 -1.71 52.03
N ASP A 341 9.90 -2.21 51.81
CA ASP A 341 10.92 -2.28 52.84
C ASP A 341 11.57 -0.92 53.11
N ASP A 342 11.99 -0.73 54.35
CA ASP A 342 12.72 0.41 54.86
C ASP A 342 14.01 -0.09 55.54
N ILE A 343 15.12 0.60 55.28
CA ILE A 343 16.40 0.28 55.89
C ILE A 343 16.58 1.20 57.09
N VAL A 344 16.51 0.63 58.29
CA VAL A 344 16.62 1.41 59.52
C VAL A 344 17.91 1.06 60.25
N GLY A 345 18.70 2.10 60.49
CA GLY A 345 20.07 2.00 60.92
C GLY A 345 20.36 2.32 62.39
N GLY A 346 21.49 1.82 62.86
CA GLY A 346 22.15 2.22 64.11
C GLY A 346 23.66 2.36 63.92
N GLU A 347 24.43 2.44 65.01
CA GLU A 347 25.90 2.39 64.90
C GLU A 347 26.36 0.98 64.52
N ASP A 348 26.94 0.82 63.33
CA ASP A 348 27.51 -0.42 62.79
C ASP A 348 26.50 -1.56 62.53
N PHE A 349 25.23 -1.24 62.32
CA PHE A 349 24.22 -2.18 61.82
C PHE A 349 23.07 -1.47 61.10
N PHE A 350 22.34 -2.22 60.27
CA PHE A 350 21.01 -1.84 59.81
C PHE A 350 20.09 -3.06 59.85
N GLU A 351 18.80 -2.80 59.89
CA GLU A 351 17.73 -3.80 59.79
C GLU A 351 16.86 -3.45 58.59
N VAL A 352 16.56 -4.44 57.76
CA VAL A 352 15.58 -4.32 56.68
C VAL A 352 14.26 -4.79 57.24
N ARG A 353 13.25 -3.94 57.20
CA ARG A 353 11.91 -4.26 57.71
C ARG A 353 10.83 -3.56 56.89
N PRO A 354 9.57 -4.04 56.93
CA PRO A 354 8.48 -3.33 56.28
C PRO A 354 8.34 -1.90 56.81
N PHE A 355 8.24 -0.92 55.91
CA PHE A 355 8.08 0.50 56.24
C PHE A 355 6.89 0.75 57.17
N LEU A 356 5.82 -0.04 57.03
CA LEU A 356 4.59 0.07 57.82
C LEU A 356 4.33 -1.18 58.68
N GLU A 357 5.28 -1.55 59.53
CA GLU A 357 5.13 -2.67 60.47
C GLU A 357 4.06 -2.42 61.56
N GLU A 358 4.09 -1.24 62.20
CA GLU A 358 3.03 -0.79 63.12
C GLU A 358 2.57 0.62 62.76
N ILE A 359 1.25 0.83 62.67
CA ILE A 359 0.67 2.14 62.37
C ILE A 359 0.61 3.00 63.66
N PRO A 360 1.44 4.06 63.77
CA PRO A 360 1.52 4.82 65.00
C PRO A 360 0.22 5.57 65.27
N SER A 361 -0.15 5.65 66.55
CA SER A 361 -1.36 6.38 66.99
C SER A 361 -1.07 7.84 67.36
N ALA A 362 0.19 8.18 67.67
CA ALA A 362 0.60 9.52 68.05
C ALA A 362 0.75 10.44 66.82
N PRO A 363 0.18 11.67 66.84
CA PRO A 363 0.29 12.60 65.72
C PRO A 363 1.73 12.95 65.32
N GLU A 364 2.64 13.05 66.29
CA GLU A 364 4.05 13.36 66.04
C GLU A 364 4.78 12.21 65.33
N ALA A 365 4.48 10.96 65.70
CA ALA A 365 5.03 9.78 65.03
C ALA A 365 4.50 9.64 63.59
N LEU A 366 3.22 9.94 63.36
CA LEU A 366 2.66 10.01 61.99
C LEU A 366 3.31 11.10 61.14
N ARG A 367 3.70 12.24 61.75
CA ARG A 367 4.44 13.29 61.04
C ARG A 367 5.85 12.84 60.67
N LYS A 368 6.56 12.17 61.58
CA LYS A 368 7.88 11.58 61.29
C LYS A 368 7.80 10.53 60.19
N LEU A 369 6.80 9.65 60.23
CA LEU A 369 6.57 8.64 59.19
C LEU A 369 6.33 9.31 57.81
N LYS A 370 5.58 10.42 57.78
CA LYS A 370 5.42 11.23 56.56
C LYS A 370 6.75 11.80 56.07
N GLU A 371 7.54 12.38 56.96
CA GLU A 371 8.84 12.96 56.63
C GLU A 371 9.78 11.88 56.06
N GLN A 372 9.83 10.69 56.67
CA GLN A 372 10.58 9.53 56.17
C GLN A 372 10.10 9.11 54.78
N ALA A 373 8.79 8.89 54.59
CA ALA A 373 8.24 8.46 53.32
C ALA A 373 8.54 9.44 52.16
N THR A 374 8.43 10.75 52.44
CA THR A 374 8.60 11.81 51.42
C THR A 374 10.05 12.20 51.17
N SER A 375 10.99 11.80 52.05
CA SER A 375 12.42 12.07 51.89
C SER A 375 13.20 10.89 51.32
N ASN A 376 12.69 9.66 51.44
CA ASN A 376 13.33 8.47 50.88
C ASN A 376 13.26 8.48 49.32
N PRO A 377 14.40 8.50 48.61
CA PRO A 377 14.44 8.50 47.14
C PRO A 377 13.94 7.20 46.49
N LEU A 378 13.91 6.08 47.22
CA LEU A 378 13.34 4.82 46.74
C LEU A 378 11.80 4.89 46.70
N PHE A 379 11.18 5.71 47.56
CA PHE A 379 9.73 5.84 47.63
C PHE A 379 9.19 7.01 46.80
N THR A 380 9.93 8.12 46.69
CA THR A 380 9.48 9.35 46.03
C THR A 380 10.18 9.55 44.68
N PRO A 381 9.47 9.76 43.55
CA PRO A 381 8.02 9.93 43.39
C PRO A 381 7.26 8.63 43.07
N GLY A 382 7.89 7.45 43.23
CA GLY A 382 7.35 6.18 42.73
C GLY A 382 6.10 5.66 43.45
N LEU A 383 6.10 5.73 44.79
CA LEU A 383 5.05 5.26 45.70
C LEU A 383 4.32 6.41 46.39
N ILE A 384 4.97 7.56 46.56
CA ILE A 384 4.38 8.73 47.23
C ILE A 384 4.78 10.04 46.57
N SER A 385 3.83 10.97 46.49
CA SER A 385 4.07 12.34 46.01
C SER A 385 4.88 13.17 47.00
N LYS A 386 5.65 14.16 46.51
CA LYS A 386 6.50 15.05 47.34
C LYS A 386 5.75 15.78 48.47
N ASP A 387 4.46 16.05 48.32
CA ASP A 387 3.64 16.71 49.37
C ASP A 387 3.05 15.71 50.40
N GLY A 388 3.25 14.42 50.16
CA GLY A 388 2.75 13.28 50.93
C GLY A 388 1.23 13.17 50.98
N ARG A 389 0.51 13.66 49.96
CA ARG A 389 -0.95 13.57 49.87
C ARG A 389 -1.46 12.48 48.93
N THR A 390 -0.65 12.09 47.96
CA THR A 390 -0.97 11.08 46.95
C THR A 390 -0.07 9.88 47.13
N THR A 391 -0.64 8.69 47.11
CA THR A 391 0.10 7.42 47.18
C THR A 391 -0.26 6.54 45.98
N ALA A 392 0.69 5.70 45.60
CA ALA A 392 0.55 4.67 44.59
C ALA A 392 0.62 3.28 45.23
N ILE A 393 -0.10 2.36 44.59
CA ILE A 393 0.10 0.92 44.69
C ILE A 393 0.53 0.48 43.29
N VAL A 394 1.75 -0.02 43.17
CA VAL A 394 2.28 -0.59 41.92
C VAL A 394 1.83 -2.04 41.87
N VAL A 395 1.23 -2.43 40.76
CA VAL A 395 0.74 -3.79 40.52
C VAL A 395 1.48 -4.37 39.34
N GLU A 396 2.34 -5.36 39.60
CA GLU A 396 3.02 -6.11 38.57
C GLU A 396 2.11 -7.23 38.05
N ALA A 397 1.92 -7.29 36.74
CA ALA A 397 1.09 -8.30 36.13
C ALA A 397 1.90 -9.59 35.89
N LEU A 398 1.37 -10.74 36.32
CA LEU A 398 1.96 -12.03 35.98
C LEU A 398 1.73 -12.33 34.49
N GLU A 399 2.82 -12.32 33.71
CA GLU A 399 2.74 -12.56 32.28
C GLU A 399 2.25 -13.99 31.99
N LYS A 400 1.10 -14.10 31.32
CA LYS A 400 0.54 -15.39 30.85
C LYS A 400 0.31 -15.34 29.33
N PRO A 401 1.35 -15.58 28.51
CA PRO A 401 1.27 -15.47 27.05
C PRO A 401 0.15 -16.35 26.44
N ASP A 402 -0.13 -17.49 27.06
CA ASP A 402 -1.15 -18.45 26.61
C ASP A 402 -2.59 -18.05 26.94
N ASN A 403 -2.80 -17.09 27.85
CA ASN A 403 -4.13 -16.65 28.28
C ASN A 403 -4.42 -15.22 27.81
N PRO A 404 -5.03 -15.00 26.64
CA PRO A 404 -5.25 -13.65 26.11
C PRO A 404 -6.16 -12.76 26.98
N ASP A 405 -6.89 -13.32 27.95
CA ASP A 405 -7.81 -12.60 28.83
C ASP A 405 -7.23 -12.24 30.21
N TYR A 406 -6.00 -12.67 30.53
CA TYR A 406 -5.44 -12.48 31.89
C TYR A 406 -5.45 -11.01 32.35
N ARG A 407 -4.98 -10.09 31.50
CA ARG A 407 -4.98 -8.64 31.81
C ARG A 407 -6.38 -8.10 32.07
N LYS A 408 -7.35 -8.54 31.28
CA LYS A 408 -8.74 -8.11 31.42
C LYS A 408 -9.32 -8.60 32.75
N ASN A 409 -9.09 -9.87 33.08
CA ASN A 409 -9.55 -10.48 34.32
C ASN A 409 -8.92 -9.80 35.55
N LEU A 410 -7.61 -9.55 35.50
CA LEU A 410 -6.86 -8.80 36.51
C LEU A 410 -7.52 -7.44 36.78
N ILE A 411 -7.70 -6.62 35.73
CA ILE A 411 -8.30 -5.29 35.86
C ILE A 411 -9.74 -5.34 36.37
N GLU A 412 -10.56 -6.30 35.94
CA GLU A 412 -11.94 -6.43 36.41
C GLU A 412 -11.99 -6.79 37.91
N LYS A 413 -11.15 -7.73 38.36
CA LYS A 413 -11.02 -8.09 39.78
C LYS A 413 -10.51 -6.92 40.61
N THR A 414 -9.45 -6.25 40.16
CA THR A 414 -8.91 -5.04 40.81
C THR A 414 -9.99 -3.94 40.92
N LYS A 415 -10.72 -3.62 39.84
CA LYS A 415 -11.79 -2.60 39.88
C LYS A 415 -12.92 -2.98 40.84
N SER A 416 -13.30 -4.25 40.89
CA SER A 416 -14.30 -4.76 41.84
C SER A 416 -13.84 -4.56 43.28
N LEU A 417 -12.57 -4.86 43.58
CA LEU A 417 -11.98 -4.66 44.88
C LEU A 417 -11.96 -3.18 45.28
N LEU A 418 -11.45 -2.32 44.40
CA LEU A 418 -11.37 -0.87 44.62
C LEU A 418 -12.73 -0.21 44.85
N ALA A 419 -13.82 -0.78 44.33
CA ALA A 419 -15.17 -0.27 44.59
C ALA A 419 -15.55 -0.30 46.07
N HIS A 420 -15.06 -1.28 46.84
CA HIS A 420 -15.29 -1.43 48.28
C HIS A 420 -14.56 -0.35 49.09
N TYR A 421 -13.37 0.04 48.65
CA TYR A 421 -12.50 1.02 49.31
C TYR A 421 -12.76 2.48 48.86
N LYS A 422 -13.51 2.67 47.77
CA LYS A 422 -13.81 4.02 47.23
C LYS A 422 -14.48 4.96 48.25
N PRO A 423 -15.42 4.53 49.12
CA PRO A 423 -16.01 5.41 50.14
C PRO A 423 -15.02 5.85 51.23
N THR A 424 -14.02 5.03 51.55
CA THR A 424 -13.05 5.30 52.62
C THR A 424 -11.83 6.06 52.10
N LEU A 425 -11.24 5.62 50.99
CA LEU A 425 -10.02 6.17 50.40
C LEU A 425 -10.27 7.26 49.34
N GLY A 426 -11.47 7.29 48.74
CA GLY A 426 -11.83 8.27 47.70
C GLY A 426 -11.73 7.67 46.29
N PRO A 427 -11.76 8.50 45.24
CA PRO A 427 -11.63 8.02 43.87
C PRO A 427 -10.21 7.49 43.59
N PHE A 428 -10.15 6.37 42.88
CA PHE A 428 -8.90 5.78 42.40
C PHE A 428 -8.66 6.15 40.94
N HIS A 429 -7.38 6.34 40.60
CA HIS A 429 -6.87 6.59 39.26
C HIS A 429 -5.95 5.44 38.87
N LEU A 430 -6.27 4.76 37.77
CA LEU A 430 -5.48 3.64 37.25
C LEU A 430 -4.72 4.10 36.01
N ALA A 431 -3.40 3.93 36.01
CA ALA A 431 -2.48 4.34 34.95
C ALA A 431 -1.44 3.25 34.68
N GLY A 432 -0.92 3.15 33.46
CA GLY A 432 0.12 2.16 33.08
C GLY A 432 -0.25 1.31 31.87
N TRP A 433 0.68 0.44 31.47
CA TRP A 433 0.56 -0.31 30.23
C TRP A 433 -0.63 -1.28 30.27
N THR A 434 -0.77 -2.09 31.32
CA THR A 434 -1.82 -3.12 31.42
C THR A 434 -3.22 -2.52 31.26
N ILE A 435 -3.50 -1.40 31.93
CA ILE A 435 -4.80 -0.71 31.85
C ILE A 435 -5.01 -0.06 30.48
N THR A 436 -3.97 0.54 29.92
CA THR A 436 -4.01 1.17 28.58
C THR A 436 -4.32 0.12 27.52
N ASN A 437 -3.61 -1.00 27.57
CA ASN A 437 -3.68 -2.13 26.65
C ASN A 437 -5.11 -2.74 26.59
N VAL A 438 -5.69 -3.07 27.75
CA VAL A 438 -7.06 -3.61 27.82
C VAL A 438 -8.10 -2.57 27.42
N THR A 439 -7.95 -1.31 27.84
CA THR A 439 -8.90 -0.24 27.47
C THR A 439 -8.88 -0.01 25.96
N LEU A 440 -7.71 -0.03 25.34
CA LEU A 440 -7.53 0.10 23.89
C LEU A 440 -8.28 -1.00 23.14
N SER A 441 -8.08 -2.26 23.53
CA SER A 441 -8.82 -3.40 22.94
C SER A 441 -10.34 -3.28 23.11
N GLN A 442 -10.82 -2.84 24.28
CA GLN A 442 -12.26 -2.68 24.53
C GLN A 442 -12.89 -1.61 23.62
N TYR A 443 -12.20 -0.48 23.42
CA TYR A 443 -12.65 0.57 22.50
C TYR A 443 -12.71 0.05 21.07
N MET A 444 -11.71 -0.68 20.62
CA MET A 444 -11.70 -1.29 19.29
C MET A 444 -12.87 -2.27 19.08
N LYS A 445 -13.16 -3.14 20.06
CA LYS A 445 -14.31 -4.07 19.97
C LYS A 445 -15.63 -3.33 19.87
N ARG A 446 -15.79 -2.27 20.67
CA ARG A 446 -16.98 -1.41 20.63
C ARG A 446 -17.12 -0.69 19.29
N ASP A 447 -16.01 -0.21 18.74
CA ASP A 447 -15.94 0.45 17.44
C ASP A 447 -16.40 -0.50 16.31
N VAL A 448 -15.87 -1.72 16.26
CA VAL A 448 -16.32 -2.74 15.28
C VAL A 448 -17.82 -3.01 15.39
N ALA A 449 -18.33 -3.20 16.61
CA ALA A 449 -19.74 -3.48 16.85
C ALA A 449 -20.66 -2.30 16.47
N THR A 450 -20.15 -1.06 16.55
CA THR A 450 -20.94 0.15 16.29
C THR A 450 -20.83 0.62 14.84
N PHE A 451 -19.64 0.57 14.24
CA PHE A 451 -19.42 1.13 12.89
C PHE A 451 -19.93 0.27 11.77
N ILE A 452 -19.89 -1.07 11.88
CA ILE A 452 -20.42 -1.92 10.80
C ILE A 452 -21.90 -1.59 10.53
N PRO A 453 -22.80 -1.54 11.55
CA PRO A 453 -24.19 -1.12 11.34
C PRO A 453 -24.34 0.31 10.80
N ILE A 454 -23.57 1.27 11.32
CA ILE A 454 -23.66 2.67 10.88
C ILE A 454 -23.18 2.80 9.43
N ALA A 455 -22.06 2.16 9.06
CA ALA A 455 -21.57 2.13 7.69
C ALA A 455 -22.61 1.51 6.75
N TYR A 456 -23.26 0.41 7.13
CA TYR A 456 -24.35 -0.18 6.35
C TYR A 456 -25.50 0.82 6.15
N LEU A 457 -25.93 1.52 7.20
CA LEU A 457 -27.00 2.50 7.14
C LEU A 457 -26.67 3.63 6.16
N PHE A 458 -25.49 4.24 6.29
CA PHE A 458 -25.08 5.37 5.46
C PHE A 458 -24.76 4.98 4.02
N ILE A 459 -24.14 3.82 3.79
CA ILE A 459 -23.93 3.29 2.43
C ILE A 459 -25.28 2.99 1.78
N THR A 460 -26.19 2.33 2.49
CA THR A 460 -27.56 2.06 2.02
C THR A 460 -28.29 3.36 1.65
N LEU A 461 -28.25 4.35 2.55
CA LEU A 461 -28.87 5.65 2.31
C LEU A 461 -28.25 6.35 1.11
N SER A 462 -26.93 6.29 0.96
CA SER A 462 -26.20 6.88 -0.17
C SER A 462 -26.63 6.24 -1.48
N ILE A 463 -26.63 4.91 -1.58
CA ILE A 463 -27.09 4.17 -2.77
C ILE A 463 -28.53 4.55 -3.11
N TRP A 464 -29.41 4.59 -2.10
CA TRP A 464 -30.79 4.98 -2.31
C TRP A 464 -30.93 6.43 -2.78
N LEU A 465 -30.17 7.37 -2.24
CA LEU A 465 -30.17 8.78 -2.68
C LEU A 465 -29.64 8.92 -4.12
N PHE A 466 -28.54 8.22 -4.46
CA PHE A 466 -27.90 8.29 -5.76
C PHE A 466 -28.68 7.58 -6.86
N PHE A 467 -29.34 6.45 -6.58
CA PHE A 467 -30.10 5.72 -7.59
C PHE A 467 -31.62 5.95 -7.51
N ARG A 468 -32.15 6.42 -6.37
CA ARG A 468 -33.59 6.60 -6.10
C ARG A 468 -34.41 5.37 -6.46
N ASN A 469 -33.82 4.19 -6.24
CA ASN A 469 -34.39 2.90 -6.63
C ASN A 469 -34.16 1.87 -5.52
N LEU A 470 -35.25 1.43 -4.90
CA LEU A 470 -35.23 0.47 -3.80
C LEU A 470 -34.63 -0.88 -4.23
N TRP A 471 -34.96 -1.37 -5.43
CA TRP A 471 -34.50 -2.69 -5.90
C TRP A 471 -32.99 -2.72 -6.13
N LEU A 472 -32.44 -1.68 -6.76
CA LEU A 472 -30.99 -1.54 -6.92
C LEU A 472 -30.29 -1.41 -5.57
N THR A 473 -30.91 -0.73 -4.61
CA THR A 473 -30.38 -0.62 -3.25
C THR A 473 -30.31 -1.99 -2.58
N LEU A 474 -31.38 -2.78 -2.64
CA LEU A 474 -31.40 -4.14 -2.07
C LEU A 474 -30.40 -5.09 -2.75
N LEU A 475 -30.26 -5.00 -4.07
CA LEU A 475 -29.29 -5.76 -4.84
C LEU A 475 -27.84 -5.42 -4.45
N ALA A 476 -27.54 -4.13 -4.25
CA ALA A 476 -26.23 -3.69 -3.79
C ALA A 476 -25.93 -4.19 -2.37
N ILE A 477 -26.89 -4.08 -1.45
CA ILE A 477 -26.73 -4.59 -0.07
C ILE A 477 -26.45 -6.10 -0.09
N ALA A 478 -27.18 -6.88 -0.90
CA ALA A 478 -26.95 -8.31 -1.02
C ALA A 478 -25.51 -8.62 -1.49
N ASN A 479 -25.01 -7.87 -2.49
CA ASN A 479 -23.63 -8.00 -2.97
C ASN A 479 -22.62 -7.68 -1.87
N ILE A 480 -22.77 -6.53 -1.21
CA ILE A 480 -21.90 -6.05 -0.13
C ILE A 480 -21.87 -7.06 1.02
N THR A 481 -23.01 -7.60 1.44
CA THR A 481 -23.10 -8.60 2.51
C THR A 481 -22.31 -9.86 2.18
N LEU A 482 -22.34 -10.34 0.94
CA LEU A 482 -21.51 -11.48 0.53
C LEU A 482 -20.01 -11.13 0.53
N CYS A 483 -19.63 -9.96 0.01
CA CYS A 483 -18.24 -9.51 -0.01
C CYS A 483 -17.65 -9.44 1.41
N VAL A 484 -18.36 -8.74 2.30
CA VAL A 484 -17.94 -8.54 3.69
C VAL A 484 -17.98 -9.85 4.46
N GLY A 485 -19.03 -10.66 4.29
CA GLY A 485 -19.13 -11.94 4.97
C GLY A 485 -18.04 -12.92 4.55
N SER A 486 -17.69 -13.00 3.27
CA SER A 486 -16.56 -13.83 2.84
C SER A 486 -15.21 -13.29 3.33
N THR A 487 -15.04 -11.97 3.36
CA THR A 487 -13.83 -11.33 3.94
C THR A 487 -13.72 -11.60 5.45
N MET A 488 -14.83 -11.51 6.19
CA MET A 488 -14.91 -11.86 7.61
C MET A 488 -14.66 -13.36 7.84
N GLY A 489 -15.21 -14.21 6.98
CA GLY A 489 -14.92 -15.65 7.00
C GLY A 489 -13.44 -15.96 6.81
N LEU A 490 -12.74 -15.16 5.99
CA LEU A 490 -11.30 -15.31 5.78
C LEU A 490 -10.48 -15.02 7.05
N PHE A 491 -10.89 -14.06 7.89
CA PHE A 491 -10.28 -13.87 9.22
C PHE A 491 -10.37 -15.17 10.05
N GLY A 492 -11.56 -15.78 10.12
CA GLY A 492 -11.78 -17.03 10.86
C GLY A 492 -11.07 -18.25 10.25
N LEU A 493 -10.86 -18.27 8.93
CA LEU A 493 -10.15 -19.34 8.22
C LEU A 493 -8.63 -19.25 8.43
N THR A 494 -8.07 -18.05 8.34
CA THR A 494 -6.62 -17.82 8.44
C THR A 494 -6.12 -17.73 9.87
N GLY A 495 -7.03 -17.51 10.84
CA GLY A 495 -6.67 -17.26 12.22
C GLY A 495 -6.16 -15.84 12.47
N ILE A 496 -6.13 -14.98 11.44
CA ILE A 496 -5.83 -13.56 11.58
C ILE A 496 -6.88 -12.92 12.48
N THR A 497 -6.43 -12.12 13.43
CA THR A 497 -7.29 -11.47 14.42
C THR A 497 -7.71 -10.07 13.97
N LEU A 498 -8.91 -9.65 14.38
CA LEU A 498 -9.33 -8.25 14.32
C LEU A 498 -8.58 -7.44 15.39
N ASN A 499 -7.72 -6.53 14.94
CA ASN A 499 -6.89 -5.62 15.72
C ASN A 499 -7.07 -4.16 15.23
N ASN A 500 -6.33 -3.17 15.76
CA ASN A 500 -6.60 -1.75 15.47
C ASN A 500 -6.38 -1.37 14.00
N VAL A 501 -5.52 -2.11 13.29
CA VAL A 501 -5.26 -1.93 11.86
C VAL A 501 -6.27 -2.73 11.04
N THR A 502 -6.46 -4.01 11.35
CA THR A 502 -7.32 -4.91 10.56
C THR A 502 -8.82 -4.67 10.78
N SER A 503 -9.23 -4.01 11.87
CA SER A 503 -10.62 -3.63 12.12
C SER A 503 -11.20 -2.66 11.08
N VAL A 504 -10.35 -1.99 10.32
CA VAL A 504 -10.76 -1.09 9.23
C VAL A 504 -11.14 -1.86 7.95
N VAL A 505 -10.72 -3.12 7.80
CA VAL A 505 -10.97 -3.90 6.58
C VAL A 505 -12.46 -4.08 6.27
N PRO A 506 -13.36 -4.44 7.24
CA PRO A 506 -14.77 -4.58 6.94
C PRO A 506 -15.43 -3.30 6.37
N PRO A 507 -15.36 -2.11 7.01
CA PRO A 507 -15.93 -0.90 6.43
C PRO A 507 -15.23 -0.48 5.11
N LEU A 508 -13.93 -0.76 4.95
CA LEU A 508 -13.21 -0.53 3.70
C LEU A 508 -13.79 -1.36 2.55
N VAL A 509 -13.93 -2.69 2.73
CA VAL A 509 -14.51 -3.58 1.72
C VAL A 509 -15.98 -3.25 1.47
N MET A 510 -16.73 -2.82 2.49
CA MET A 510 -18.10 -2.33 2.31
C MET A 510 -18.19 -1.15 1.34
N ALA A 511 -17.32 -0.16 1.52
CA ALA A 511 -17.29 1.03 0.69
C ALA A 511 -16.85 0.71 -0.75
N LEU A 512 -15.78 -0.09 -0.91
CA LEU A 512 -15.22 -0.43 -2.21
C LEU A 512 -16.09 -1.40 -3.02
N ALA A 513 -16.80 -2.32 -2.36
CA ALA A 513 -17.74 -3.23 -3.03
C ALA A 513 -18.91 -2.53 -3.70
N LEU A 514 -19.07 -1.24 -3.48
CA LEU A 514 -20.04 -0.43 -4.16
C LEU A 514 -19.53 0.13 -5.51
N CYS A 515 -18.22 0.29 -5.70
CA CYS A 515 -17.67 0.91 -6.92
C CYS A 515 -18.12 0.18 -8.18
N ASP A 516 -17.87 -1.12 -8.28
CA ASP A 516 -18.28 -1.93 -9.42
C ASP A 516 -19.79 -1.98 -9.61
N VAL A 517 -20.53 -2.10 -8.50
CA VAL A 517 -21.99 -2.11 -8.51
C VAL A 517 -22.54 -0.80 -9.08
N VAL A 518 -21.96 0.35 -8.71
CA VAL A 518 -22.33 1.68 -9.25
C VAL A 518 -22.03 1.77 -10.75
N HIS A 519 -20.89 1.25 -11.19
CA HIS A 519 -20.55 1.21 -12.62
C HIS A 519 -21.51 0.34 -13.43
N ILE A 520 -21.91 -0.83 -12.93
CA ILE A 520 -22.93 -1.68 -13.54
C ILE A 520 -24.28 -0.94 -13.59
N PHE A 521 -24.77 -0.42 -12.46
CA PHE A 521 -26.07 0.23 -12.36
C PHE A 521 -26.17 1.50 -13.20
N SER A 522 -25.09 2.28 -13.28
CA SER A 522 -25.03 3.51 -14.10
C SER A 522 -25.25 3.25 -15.59
N HIS A 523 -25.02 2.02 -16.07
CA HIS A 523 -25.20 1.61 -17.47
C HIS A 523 -26.52 0.85 -17.72
N MET A 524 -27.31 0.56 -16.68
CA MET A 524 -28.62 -0.08 -16.80
C MET A 524 -29.72 0.94 -17.12
N ASP A 525 -29.68 1.51 -18.33
CA ASP A 525 -30.70 2.43 -18.86
C ASP A 525 -31.82 1.67 -19.60
N ARG A 526 -33.07 2.14 -19.48
CA ARG A 526 -34.19 1.69 -20.30
C ARG A 526 -33.95 1.81 -21.80
N GLU A 527 -33.18 2.77 -22.29
CA GLU A 527 -32.79 2.85 -23.71
C GLU A 527 -31.99 1.62 -24.14
N VAL A 528 -31.09 1.13 -23.29
CA VAL A 528 -30.32 -0.09 -23.54
C VAL A 528 -31.25 -1.30 -23.55
N LEU A 529 -32.17 -1.39 -22.58
CA LEU A 529 -33.16 -2.46 -22.54
C LEU A 529 -34.03 -2.47 -23.81
N ALA A 530 -34.53 -1.30 -24.22
CA ALA A 530 -35.35 -1.12 -25.41
C ALA A 530 -34.60 -1.50 -26.70
N LYS A 531 -33.32 -1.12 -26.81
CA LYS A 531 -32.47 -1.43 -27.97
C LYS A 531 -32.28 -2.93 -28.20
N PHE A 532 -32.19 -3.74 -27.14
CA PHE A 532 -31.95 -5.18 -27.27
C PHE A 532 -33.21 -6.04 -27.15
N GLY A 533 -34.29 -5.52 -26.55
CA GLY A 533 -35.58 -6.20 -26.38
C GLY A 533 -35.57 -7.42 -25.45
N ASP A 534 -34.39 -7.86 -24.98
CA ASP A 534 -34.18 -9.01 -24.11
C ASP A 534 -33.25 -8.63 -22.95
N LYS A 535 -33.69 -8.89 -21.72
CA LYS A 535 -32.98 -8.50 -20.50
C LYS A 535 -31.60 -9.16 -20.36
N ARG A 536 -31.42 -10.39 -20.87
CA ARG A 536 -30.13 -11.10 -20.80
C ARG A 536 -29.14 -10.50 -21.78
N LYS A 537 -29.58 -10.18 -23.00
CA LYS A 537 -28.76 -9.50 -24.02
C LYS A 537 -28.41 -8.08 -23.60
N ALA A 538 -29.37 -7.34 -23.03
CA ALA A 538 -29.13 -6.00 -22.50
C ALA A 538 -28.11 -6.02 -21.36
N LEU A 539 -28.27 -6.93 -20.38
CA LEU A 539 -27.32 -7.06 -19.27
C LEU A 539 -25.94 -7.52 -19.75
N ALA A 540 -25.87 -8.47 -20.69
CA ALA A 540 -24.60 -8.89 -21.28
C ALA A 540 -23.86 -7.72 -21.95
N HIS A 541 -24.60 -6.84 -22.64
CA HIS A 541 -24.03 -5.65 -23.25
C HIS A 541 -23.48 -4.66 -22.19
N VAL A 542 -24.20 -4.47 -21.08
CA VAL A 542 -23.73 -3.65 -19.95
C VAL A 542 -22.45 -4.23 -19.37
N LEU A 543 -22.43 -5.52 -19.05
CA LEU A 543 -21.26 -6.21 -18.47
C LEU A 543 -20.04 -6.15 -19.40
N ASP A 544 -20.22 -6.41 -20.70
CA ASP A 544 -19.13 -6.34 -21.68
C ASP A 544 -18.49 -4.92 -21.76
N LYS A 545 -19.22 -3.87 -21.38
CA LYS A 545 -18.73 -2.48 -21.39
C LYS A 545 -17.94 -2.13 -20.12
N VAL A 546 -18.33 -2.67 -18.96
CA VAL A 546 -17.74 -2.31 -17.66
C VAL A 546 -16.71 -3.31 -17.14
N LEU A 547 -16.75 -4.57 -17.61
CA LEU A 547 -15.92 -5.67 -17.10
C LEU A 547 -14.42 -5.37 -17.09
N VAL A 548 -13.86 -5.00 -18.24
CA VAL A 548 -12.39 -4.87 -18.34
C VAL A 548 -11.88 -3.72 -17.47
N PRO A 549 -12.48 -2.51 -17.53
CA PRO A 549 -12.14 -1.45 -16.58
C PRO A 549 -12.27 -1.89 -15.12
N SER A 550 -13.41 -2.43 -14.71
CA SER A 550 -13.63 -2.88 -13.32
C SER A 550 -12.66 -3.96 -12.86
N PHE A 551 -12.37 -4.96 -13.70
CA PHE A 551 -11.39 -5.99 -13.36
C PHE A 551 -10.01 -5.39 -13.08
N LEU A 552 -9.61 -4.42 -13.90
CA LEU A 552 -8.32 -3.77 -13.74
C LEU A 552 -8.28 -2.91 -12.49
N THR A 553 -9.38 -2.27 -12.12
CA THR A 553 -9.46 -1.38 -10.96
C THR A 553 -9.48 -2.19 -9.66
N SER A 554 -10.26 -3.28 -9.58
CA SER A 554 -10.19 -4.22 -8.46
C SER A 554 -8.81 -4.87 -8.35
N LEU A 555 -8.18 -5.23 -9.49
CA LEU A 555 -6.82 -5.79 -9.50
C LEU A 555 -5.78 -4.78 -9.03
N THR A 556 -5.82 -3.53 -9.49
CA THR A 556 -4.88 -2.49 -9.03
C THR A 556 -5.08 -2.16 -7.55
N THR A 557 -6.33 -2.18 -7.08
CA THR A 557 -6.63 -1.95 -5.65
C THR A 557 -6.11 -3.10 -4.80
N ALA A 558 -6.33 -4.35 -5.22
CA ALA A 558 -5.77 -5.53 -4.56
C ALA A 558 -4.24 -5.48 -4.53
N ILE A 559 -3.58 -5.09 -5.63
CA ILE A 559 -2.13 -4.93 -5.68
C ILE A 559 -1.64 -3.77 -4.80
N GLY A 560 -2.38 -2.66 -4.77
CA GLY A 560 -2.12 -1.53 -3.89
C GLY A 560 -2.15 -1.95 -2.42
N PHE A 561 -3.14 -2.74 -2.01
CA PHE A 561 -3.21 -3.31 -0.67
C PHE A 561 -2.10 -4.34 -0.43
N LEU A 562 -1.84 -5.22 -1.40
CA LEU A 562 -0.80 -6.24 -1.28
C LEU A 562 0.61 -5.66 -1.18
N SER A 563 0.85 -4.45 -1.69
CA SER A 563 2.13 -3.75 -1.52
C SER A 563 2.49 -3.50 -0.05
N LEU A 564 1.49 -3.39 0.84
CA LEU A 564 1.68 -3.27 2.29
C LEU A 564 2.19 -4.57 2.93
N ALA A 565 2.10 -5.72 2.23
CA ALA A 565 2.60 -6.99 2.74
C ALA A 565 4.13 -7.04 2.87
N VAL A 566 4.84 -6.07 2.27
CA VAL A 566 6.29 -5.86 2.43
C VAL A 566 6.64 -5.30 3.81
N SER A 567 5.67 -4.73 4.52
CA SER A 567 5.88 -4.24 5.89
C SER A 567 6.26 -5.38 6.84
N GLU A 568 7.25 -5.12 7.70
CA GLU A 568 7.69 -6.04 8.75
C GLU A 568 6.68 -6.10 9.91
N ILE A 569 5.81 -5.09 10.02
CA ILE A 569 4.79 -4.99 11.07
C ILE A 569 3.64 -5.96 10.79
N PRO A 570 3.42 -7.01 11.62
CA PRO A 570 2.46 -8.07 11.33
C PRO A 570 1.02 -7.57 11.07
N PRO A 571 0.45 -6.62 11.83
CA PRO A 571 -0.89 -6.09 11.57
C PRO A 571 -1.07 -5.46 10.19
N ILE A 572 -0.05 -4.75 9.70
CA ILE A 572 -0.08 -4.10 8.38
C ILE A 572 -0.05 -5.17 7.28
N ARG A 573 0.79 -6.20 7.46
CA ARG A 573 0.86 -7.34 6.54
C ARG A 573 -0.44 -8.15 6.54
N GLN A 574 -1.01 -8.43 7.71
CA GLN A 574 -2.29 -9.11 7.85
C GLN A 574 -3.43 -8.31 7.19
N PHE A 575 -3.45 -6.99 7.40
CA PHE A 575 -4.36 -6.08 6.69
C PHE A 575 -4.20 -6.22 5.17
N ALA A 576 -2.96 -6.20 4.66
CA ALA A 576 -2.67 -6.32 3.24
C ALA A 576 -3.27 -7.59 2.64
N TRP A 577 -3.07 -8.75 3.26
CA TRP A 577 -3.60 -10.03 2.78
C TRP A 577 -5.12 -10.07 2.77
N ILE A 578 -5.76 -9.70 3.89
CA ILE A 578 -7.22 -9.80 4.01
C ILE A 578 -7.92 -8.76 3.13
N ALA A 579 -7.44 -7.51 3.10
CA ALA A 579 -8.02 -6.47 2.27
C ALA A 579 -7.88 -6.80 0.77
N SER A 580 -6.72 -7.33 0.34
CA SER A 580 -6.52 -7.76 -1.05
C SER A 580 -7.47 -8.88 -1.46
N ALA A 581 -7.67 -9.87 -0.58
CA ALA A 581 -8.66 -10.92 -0.81
C ALA A 581 -10.10 -10.38 -0.83
N GLY A 582 -10.39 -9.38 0.00
CA GLY A 582 -11.65 -8.64 -0.02
C GLY A 582 -11.95 -8.03 -1.38
N MET A 583 -10.94 -7.45 -2.05
CA MET A 583 -11.07 -6.93 -3.43
C MET A 583 -11.30 -8.02 -4.48
N VAL A 584 -10.76 -9.23 -4.26
CA VAL A 584 -11.06 -10.38 -5.13
C VAL A 584 -12.51 -10.83 -4.95
N PHE A 585 -13.01 -10.89 -3.72
CA PHE A 585 -14.41 -11.21 -3.44
C PHE A 585 -15.36 -10.15 -4.00
N GLU A 586 -14.98 -8.89 -3.89
CA GLU A 586 -15.70 -7.75 -4.45
C GLU A 586 -15.94 -7.92 -5.95
N PHE A 587 -14.87 -8.05 -6.74
CA PHE A 587 -14.98 -8.28 -8.18
C PHE A 587 -15.76 -9.57 -8.51
N LEU A 588 -15.47 -10.66 -7.80
CA LEU A 588 -16.14 -11.95 -8.00
C LEU A 588 -17.66 -11.82 -7.82
N TYR A 589 -18.13 -11.23 -6.73
CA TYR A 589 -19.56 -11.13 -6.47
C TYR A 589 -20.23 -10.09 -7.38
N SER A 590 -19.57 -8.96 -7.66
CA SER A 590 -20.09 -7.93 -8.57
C SER A 590 -20.35 -8.45 -9.99
N PHE A 591 -19.50 -9.35 -10.51
CA PHE A 591 -19.62 -9.85 -11.89
C PHE A 591 -20.21 -11.26 -12.03
N PHE A 592 -20.21 -12.08 -10.99
CA PHE A 592 -20.67 -13.47 -11.06
C PHE A 592 -21.89 -13.77 -10.18
N PHE A 593 -22.12 -13.02 -9.09
CA PHE A 593 -23.29 -13.18 -8.21
C PHE A 593 -24.40 -12.17 -8.55
N LEU A 594 -24.04 -10.89 -8.65
CA LEU A 594 -25.00 -9.82 -8.86
C LEU A 594 -25.76 -9.93 -10.20
N PRO A 595 -25.13 -10.27 -11.35
CA PRO A 595 -25.87 -10.31 -12.61
C PRO A 595 -26.94 -11.41 -12.68
N PRO A 596 -26.70 -12.66 -12.23
CA PRO A 596 -27.76 -13.64 -12.05
C PRO A 596 -28.90 -13.16 -11.14
N LEU A 597 -28.56 -12.48 -10.03
CA LEU A 597 -29.53 -11.93 -9.09
C LEU A 597 -30.41 -10.85 -9.75
N ILE A 598 -29.80 -9.94 -10.52
CA ILE A 598 -30.51 -8.94 -11.33
C ILE A 598 -31.53 -9.59 -12.27
N LEU A 599 -31.16 -10.72 -12.91
CA LEU A 599 -32.03 -11.41 -13.87
C LEU A 599 -33.29 -12.02 -13.23
N LEU A 600 -33.35 -12.17 -11.91
CA LEU A 600 -34.55 -12.64 -11.19
C LEU A 600 -35.63 -11.56 -11.09
N PHE A 601 -35.27 -10.28 -11.22
CA PHE A 601 -36.21 -9.17 -11.07
C PHE A 601 -36.83 -8.74 -12.42
N ASP A 602 -37.94 -8.01 -12.32
CA ASP A 602 -38.58 -7.36 -13.47
C ASP A 602 -37.64 -6.27 -14.04
N PRO A 603 -37.29 -6.33 -15.35
CA PRO A 603 -36.45 -5.32 -15.99
C PRO A 603 -36.92 -3.88 -15.77
N ASN A 604 -38.23 -3.64 -15.71
CA ASN A 604 -38.78 -2.28 -15.55
C ASN A 604 -38.49 -1.67 -14.18
N LYS A 605 -38.21 -2.51 -13.18
CA LYS A 605 -37.86 -2.12 -11.80
C LYS A 605 -36.37 -1.85 -11.63
N VAL A 606 -35.52 -2.48 -12.46
CA VAL A 606 -34.05 -2.43 -12.30
C VAL A 606 -33.39 -1.49 -13.33
N TYR A 607 -33.94 -1.39 -14.55
CA TYR A 607 -33.47 -0.46 -15.57
C TYR A 607 -34.08 0.93 -15.38
N GLN A 608 -33.23 1.95 -15.31
CA GLN A 608 -33.60 3.32 -14.97
C GLN A 608 -33.95 4.16 -16.21
N ASN A 609 -34.86 5.13 -16.03
CA ASN A 609 -35.07 6.22 -17.00
C ASN A 609 -34.16 7.40 -16.66
N TYR A 610 -33.11 7.64 -17.46
CA TYR A 610 -32.14 8.68 -17.17
C TYR A 610 -32.49 10.09 -17.64
N GLU A 611 -33.55 10.28 -18.46
CA GLU A 611 -33.98 11.60 -18.96
C GLU A 611 -34.27 12.66 -17.88
N SER A 612 -34.43 12.29 -16.60
CA SER A 612 -34.94 13.21 -15.56
C SER A 612 -33.90 13.90 -14.67
N ARG A 613 -32.58 13.74 -14.88
CA ARG A 613 -31.56 14.23 -13.91
C ARG A 613 -30.71 15.40 -14.39
N LYS A 614 -31.35 16.56 -14.53
CA LYS A 614 -30.73 17.82 -14.99
C LYS A 614 -29.57 18.31 -14.10
N GLY A 615 -29.56 18.00 -12.79
CA GLY A 615 -28.57 18.50 -11.82
C GLY A 615 -27.12 18.08 -12.08
N VAL A 616 -26.82 16.77 -12.03
CA VAL A 616 -25.45 16.23 -12.26
C VAL A 616 -24.93 16.59 -13.65
N LEU A 617 -25.80 16.53 -14.65
CA LEU A 617 -25.44 16.92 -16.02
C LEU A 617 -25.08 18.42 -16.12
N THR A 618 -25.75 19.28 -15.35
CA THR A 618 -25.42 20.71 -15.27
C THR A 618 -24.06 20.94 -14.62
N LEU A 619 -23.75 20.20 -13.55
CA LEU A 619 -22.42 20.21 -12.92
C LEU A 619 -21.32 19.78 -13.90
N LEU A 620 -21.49 18.65 -14.59
CA LEU A 620 -20.54 18.15 -15.60
C LEU A 620 -20.33 19.15 -16.75
N ARG A 621 -21.40 19.82 -17.21
CA ARG A 621 -21.28 20.91 -18.19
C ARG A 621 -20.57 22.14 -17.64
N GLY A 622 -20.66 22.39 -16.34
CA GLY A 622 -19.89 23.42 -15.62
C GLY A 622 -18.40 23.08 -15.59
N ILE A 623 -18.06 21.86 -15.15
CA ILE A 623 -16.68 21.33 -15.15
C ILE A 623 -16.08 21.40 -16.55
N LYS A 624 -16.82 20.94 -17.57
CA LYS A 624 -16.45 21.07 -18.98
C LYS A 624 -16.09 22.51 -19.35
N ARG A 625 -16.88 23.50 -18.93
CA ARG A 625 -16.60 24.92 -19.23
C ARG A 625 -15.33 25.42 -18.54
N ILE A 626 -15.12 25.05 -17.27
CA ILE A 626 -13.94 25.42 -16.50
C ILE A 626 -12.67 24.83 -17.14
N VAL A 627 -12.67 23.52 -17.42
CA VAL A 627 -11.51 22.82 -18.01
C VAL A 627 -11.13 23.42 -19.38
N ASN A 628 -12.10 23.75 -20.24
CA ASN A 628 -11.79 24.32 -21.54
C ASN A 628 -11.33 25.80 -21.47
N LYS A 629 -11.94 26.62 -20.59
CA LYS A 629 -11.70 28.07 -20.55
C LYS A 629 -10.55 28.48 -19.62
N HIS A 630 -10.32 27.73 -18.54
CA HIS A 630 -9.43 28.12 -17.44
C HIS A 630 -8.32 27.09 -17.13
N LYS A 631 -7.95 26.22 -18.09
CA LYS A 631 -6.92 25.18 -17.90
C LYS A 631 -5.60 25.66 -17.27
N GLY A 632 -5.09 26.84 -17.67
CA GLY A 632 -3.84 27.39 -17.12
C GLY A 632 -3.96 27.77 -15.64
N LEU A 633 -5.12 28.31 -15.24
CA LEU A 633 -5.41 28.63 -13.84
C LEU A 633 -5.53 27.36 -13.00
N VAL A 634 -6.20 26.32 -13.51
CA VAL A 634 -6.32 25.03 -12.83
C VAL A 634 -4.92 24.43 -12.58
N LEU A 635 -4.07 24.39 -13.60
CA LEU A 635 -2.70 23.88 -13.46
C LEU A 635 -1.86 24.71 -12.47
N LEU A 636 -1.98 26.04 -12.50
CA LEU A 636 -1.29 26.92 -11.55
C LEU A 636 -1.74 26.67 -10.11
N LEU A 637 -3.05 26.58 -9.87
CA LEU A 637 -3.59 26.31 -8.54
C LEU A 637 -3.18 24.93 -8.03
N SER A 638 -3.25 23.89 -8.87
CA SER A 638 -2.76 22.56 -8.52
C SER A 638 -1.26 22.58 -8.17
N ALA A 639 -0.44 23.29 -8.94
CA ALA A 639 1.00 23.43 -8.65
C ALA A 639 1.26 24.17 -7.32
N LEU A 640 0.50 25.23 -7.03
CA LEU A 640 0.59 25.95 -5.76
C LEU A 640 0.18 25.08 -4.58
N VAL A 641 -0.88 24.28 -4.72
CA VAL A 641 -1.31 23.32 -3.71
C VAL A 641 -0.21 22.28 -3.47
N VAL A 642 0.36 21.69 -4.53
CA VAL A 642 1.50 20.75 -4.39
C VAL A 642 2.67 21.41 -3.68
N ALA A 643 3.06 22.62 -4.06
CA ALA A 643 4.18 23.32 -3.42
C ALA A 643 3.91 23.60 -1.92
N ALA A 644 2.69 24.05 -1.58
CA ALA A 644 2.29 24.26 -0.20
C ALA A 644 2.26 22.95 0.60
N SER A 645 1.70 21.87 0.02
CA SER A 645 1.69 20.55 0.64
C SER A 645 3.10 20.03 0.86
N SER A 646 3.99 20.10 -0.14
CA SER A 646 5.40 19.70 -0.01
C SER A 646 6.12 20.49 1.08
N PHE A 647 5.83 21.78 1.25
CA PHE A 647 6.36 22.55 2.39
C PHE A 647 5.86 21.99 3.73
N TYR A 648 4.56 21.73 3.88
CA TYR A 648 4.02 21.20 5.14
C TYR A 648 4.42 19.74 5.42
N ILE A 649 4.72 18.93 4.41
CA ILE A 649 5.28 17.58 4.59
C ILE A 649 6.57 17.63 5.41
N THR A 650 7.41 18.67 5.26
CA THR A 650 8.63 18.82 6.06
C THR A 650 8.38 19.02 7.56
N ARG A 651 7.13 19.31 7.95
CA ARG A 651 6.68 19.45 9.34
C ARG A 651 5.90 18.23 9.85
N LEU A 652 5.77 17.19 9.03
CA LEU A 652 5.11 15.95 9.42
C LEU A 652 5.90 15.30 10.55
N ARG A 653 5.20 14.94 11.63
CA ARG A 653 5.78 14.19 12.75
C ARG A 653 5.58 12.70 12.50
N VAL A 654 6.64 11.94 12.66
CA VAL A 654 6.57 10.48 12.69
C VAL A 654 6.72 10.06 14.14
N GLU A 655 5.62 9.66 14.74
CA GLU A 655 5.58 9.21 16.13
C GLU A 655 4.31 8.39 16.35
N THR A 656 4.36 7.44 17.27
CA THR A 656 3.15 6.86 17.86
C THR A 656 3.09 7.24 19.32
N ASN A 657 1.92 7.72 19.73
CA ASN A 657 1.56 7.98 21.12
C ASN A 657 0.19 7.36 21.36
N LEU A 658 0.16 6.23 22.05
CA LEU A 658 -1.07 5.46 22.27
C LEU A 658 -2.04 6.18 23.20
N ILE A 659 -1.53 7.02 24.11
CA ILE A 659 -2.35 7.82 25.04
C ILE A 659 -3.13 8.91 24.30
N ASP A 660 -2.59 9.43 23.19
CA ASP A 660 -3.26 10.40 22.33
C ASP A 660 -4.35 9.78 21.44
N PHE A 661 -4.43 8.45 21.34
CA PHE A 661 -5.57 7.81 20.69
C PHE A 661 -6.88 7.96 21.48
N PHE A 662 -6.76 8.26 22.77
CA PHE A 662 -7.89 8.50 23.66
C PHE A 662 -8.17 10.01 23.79
N SER A 663 -9.44 10.39 23.68
CA SER A 663 -9.82 11.78 23.96
C SER A 663 -9.52 12.16 25.42
N LYS A 664 -9.20 13.44 25.67
CA LYS A 664 -8.95 14.01 27.02
C LYS A 664 -10.09 13.83 28.03
N LYS A 665 -11.26 13.37 27.59
CA LYS A 665 -12.44 13.13 28.43
C LYS A 665 -12.57 11.69 28.91
N THR A 666 -11.75 10.77 28.39
CA THR A 666 -11.82 9.36 28.77
C THR A 666 -11.29 9.14 30.19
N PRO A 667 -11.84 8.16 30.95
CA PRO A 667 -11.35 7.85 32.29
C PRO A 667 -9.86 7.47 32.34
N LEU A 668 -9.37 6.77 31.30
CA LEU A 668 -7.96 6.42 31.17
C LEU A 668 -7.10 7.68 31.09
N ARG A 669 -7.42 8.61 30.18
CA ARG A 669 -6.64 9.84 30.02
C ARG A 669 -6.63 10.71 31.28
N ILE A 670 -7.77 10.83 31.96
CA ILE A 670 -7.86 11.58 33.23
C ILE A 670 -7.02 10.92 34.32
N SER A 671 -6.98 9.59 34.38
CA SER A 671 -6.19 8.86 35.39
C SER A 671 -4.70 8.94 35.11
N MET A 672 -4.29 8.86 33.84
CA MET A 672 -2.91 9.02 33.42
C MET A 672 -2.39 10.43 33.79
N ASP A 673 -3.09 11.47 33.35
CA ASP A 673 -2.74 12.87 33.64
C ASP A 673 -2.71 13.14 35.17
N PHE A 674 -3.53 12.44 35.96
CA PHE A 674 -3.54 12.56 37.42
C PHE A 674 -2.27 11.98 38.06
N VAL A 675 -1.86 10.79 37.63
CA VAL A 675 -0.69 10.06 38.16
C VAL A 675 0.59 10.82 37.82
N GLU A 676 0.81 11.18 36.56
CA GLU A 676 2.05 11.85 36.10
C GLU A 676 2.24 13.24 36.69
N ALA A 677 1.14 13.93 37.03
CA ALA A 677 1.24 15.24 37.66
C ALA A 677 1.69 15.19 39.14
N ARG A 678 1.70 14.01 39.78
CA ARG A 678 1.88 13.85 41.25
C ARG A 678 2.89 12.79 41.65
N LEU A 679 3.05 11.76 40.83
CA LEU A 679 3.85 10.57 41.04
C LEU A 679 4.77 10.37 39.83
N GLY A 680 5.62 9.35 39.86
CA GLY A 680 6.44 8.99 38.71
C GLY A 680 5.59 8.51 37.52
N GLY A 681 6.10 8.72 36.30
CA GLY A 681 5.50 8.20 35.07
C GLY A 681 5.35 6.67 35.07
N VAL A 682 4.60 6.14 34.11
CA VAL A 682 4.24 4.72 34.05
C VAL A 682 4.82 3.99 32.84
N ASP A 683 5.53 4.70 31.97
CA ASP A 683 6.30 4.10 30.89
C ASP A 683 7.70 3.76 31.39
N THR A 684 8.28 2.68 30.86
CA THR A 684 9.56 2.10 31.30
C THR A 684 10.64 2.23 30.24
N LEU A 685 11.84 2.52 30.73
CA LEU A 685 13.09 2.43 29.99
C LEU A 685 14.13 1.81 30.94
N ASP A 686 15.01 0.97 30.42
CA ASP A 686 16.03 0.30 31.23
C ASP A 686 17.42 0.53 30.65
N VAL A 687 18.41 0.63 31.53
CA VAL A 687 19.81 0.52 31.14
C VAL A 687 20.37 -0.77 31.72
N SER A 688 20.65 -1.72 30.85
CA SER A 688 21.25 -3.01 31.16
C SER A 688 22.77 -2.85 31.22
N LEU A 689 23.38 -3.25 32.34
CA LEU A 689 24.83 -3.24 32.54
C LEU A 689 25.31 -4.66 32.85
N LYS A 690 26.13 -5.24 31.96
CA LYS A 690 26.65 -6.60 32.11
C LYS A 690 28.17 -6.63 32.14
N ALA A 691 28.72 -7.35 33.10
CA ALA A 691 30.14 -7.62 33.25
C ALA A 691 30.49 -9.03 32.72
N GLU A 692 31.77 -9.25 32.40
CA GLU A 692 32.26 -10.59 32.02
C GLU A 692 32.53 -11.50 33.24
N LYS A 693 32.64 -10.93 34.44
CA LYS A 693 33.02 -11.64 35.66
C LYS A 693 31.95 -11.49 36.73
N GLU A 694 31.67 -12.59 37.43
CA GLU A 694 30.88 -12.63 38.66
C GLU A 694 31.42 -11.66 39.72
N ASP A 695 30.53 -11.17 40.59
CA ASP A 695 30.84 -10.22 41.65
C ASP A 695 31.36 -8.85 41.21
N THR A 696 31.33 -8.51 39.92
CA THR A 696 31.85 -7.23 39.43
C THR A 696 31.07 -6.05 40.01
N PHE A 697 29.74 -6.16 40.18
CA PHE A 697 28.92 -5.11 40.77
C PHE A 697 29.07 -4.99 42.30
N LYS A 698 29.93 -5.80 42.93
CA LYS A 698 30.40 -5.56 44.31
C LYS A 698 31.58 -4.58 44.35
N GLU A 699 32.22 -4.31 43.22
CA GLU A 699 33.37 -3.41 43.16
C GLU A 699 32.96 -1.93 43.11
N PRO A 700 33.51 -1.05 43.97
CA PRO A 700 33.21 0.37 43.96
C PRO A 700 33.47 1.06 42.61
N ARG A 701 34.37 0.49 41.79
CA ARG A 701 34.69 1.04 40.46
C ARG A 701 33.54 0.84 39.46
N ALA A 702 32.92 -0.34 39.45
CA ALA A 702 31.75 -0.64 38.63
C ALA A 702 30.52 0.16 39.12
N LEU A 703 30.31 0.22 40.43
CA LEU A 703 29.21 1.00 41.05
C LEU A 703 29.28 2.50 40.73
N LYS A 704 30.49 3.06 40.64
CA LYS A 704 30.67 4.46 40.19
C LYS A 704 30.22 4.68 38.75
N VAL A 705 30.39 3.70 37.87
CA VAL A 705 29.89 3.78 36.48
C VAL A 705 28.36 3.79 36.49
N VAL A 706 27.73 2.89 37.26
CA VAL A 706 26.27 2.85 37.44
C VAL A 706 25.77 4.19 37.98
N GLU A 707 26.42 4.74 39.02
CA GLU A 707 26.05 6.02 39.63
C GLU A 707 26.16 7.20 38.65
N GLN A 708 27.22 7.24 37.84
CA GLN A 708 27.41 8.29 36.83
C GLN A 708 26.29 8.28 35.78
N ILE A 709 25.91 7.09 35.31
CA ILE A 709 24.82 6.92 34.35
C ILE A 709 23.49 7.29 35.00
N GLN A 710 23.21 6.76 36.19
CA GLN A 710 21.98 7.07 36.93
C GLN A 710 21.83 8.57 37.18
N ASN A 711 22.86 9.25 37.64
CA ASN A 711 22.80 10.69 37.94
C ASN A 711 22.61 11.54 36.68
N TYR A 712 23.20 11.14 35.55
CA TYR A 712 22.94 11.79 34.27
C TYR A 712 21.47 11.61 33.85
N ILE A 713 20.95 10.38 33.94
CA ILE A 713 19.56 10.05 33.60
C ILE A 713 18.57 10.81 34.49
N LYS A 714 18.78 10.84 35.83
CA LYS A 714 17.97 11.62 36.78
C LYS A 714 17.93 13.12 36.46
N GLY A 715 18.95 13.64 35.77
CA GLY A 715 19.03 15.05 35.37
C GLY A 715 18.23 15.40 34.10
N LEU A 716 17.69 14.41 33.38
CA LEU A 716 16.95 14.62 32.14
C LEU A 716 15.48 14.98 32.45
N PRO A 717 14.91 16.01 31.79
CA PRO A 717 13.59 16.53 32.14
C PRO A 717 12.42 15.57 31.84
N GLN A 718 12.63 14.56 31.01
CA GLN A 718 11.63 13.54 30.66
C GLN A 718 11.61 12.34 31.62
N VAL A 719 12.59 12.28 32.54
CA VAL A 719 12.76 11.18 33.49
C VAL A 719 12.17 11.57 34.83
N ASP A 720 11.25 10.76 35.35
CA ASP A 720 10.62 11.02 36.63
C ASP A 720 11.32 10.29 37.77
N ALA A 721 11.84 9.08 37.50
CA ALA A 721 12.60 8.29 38.44
C ALA A 721 13.62 7.42 37.72
N ALA A 722 14.75 7.17 38.36
CA ALA A 722 15.72 6.16 37.95
C ALA A 722 16.23 5.45 39.21
N ILE A 723 16.09 4.14 39.30
CA ILE A 723 16.47 3.36 40.48
C ILE A 723 17.50 2.32 40.05
N SER A 724 18.53 2.12 40.86
CA SER A 724 19.51 1.05 40.66
C SER A 724 20.07 0.57 42.00
N LEU A 725 20.91 -0.46 41.94
CA LEU A 725 21.68 -0.97 43.08
C LEU A 725 22.43 0.14 43.86
N VAL A 726 22.81 1.24 43.20
CA VAL A 726 23.47 2.38 43.84
C VAL A 726 22.60 3.05 44.90
N ASP A 727 21.30 3.16 44.66
CA ASP A 727 20.39 3.82 45.60
C ASP A 727 20.26 2.97 46.89
N PHE A 728 20.08 1.65 46.75
CA PHE A 728 20.08 0.70 47.86
C PHE A 728 21.39 0.73 48.66
N LEU A 729 22.54 0.65 48.00
CA LEU A 729 23.84 0.64 48.69
C LEU A 729 24.15 1.95 49.42
N LYS A 730 23.65 3.09 48.93
CA LYS A 730 23.77 4.38 49.62
C LYS A 730 22.89 4.45 50.85
N ASP A 731 21.66 3.94 50.75
CA ASP A 731 20.71 3.87 51.85
C ASP A 731 21.27 2.96 52.95
N MET A 732 21.68 1.73 52.61
CA MET A 732 22.39 0.82 53.51
C MET A 732 23.62 1.47 54.17
N ASN A 733 24.43 2.21 53.40
CA ASN A 733 25.62 2.87 53.93
C ASN A 733 25.26 4.02 54.88
N GLN A 734 24.20 4.78 54.62
CA GLN A 734 23.72 5.81 55.55
C GLN A 734 23.16 5.18 56.83
N SER A 735 22.30 4.17 56.71
CA SER A 735 21.70 3.48 57.85
C SER A 735 22.76 2.83 58.72
N PHE A 736 23.75 2.14 58.14
CA PHE A 736 24.85 1.53 58.89
C PHE A 736 25.68 2.52 59.72
N HIS A 737 25.64 3.81 59.39
CA HIS A 737 26.35 4.88 60.09
C HIS A 737 25.37 5.78 60.86
N ALA A 738 24.41 5.17 61.58
CA ALA A 738 23.45 5.86 62.43
C ALA A 738 22.65 6.98 61.73
N GLU A 739 22.25 6.72 60.48
CA GLU A 739 21.44 7.63 59.65
C GLU A 739 22.14 8.96 59.28
N ASP A 740 23.46 9.06 59.43
CA ASP A 740 24.21 10.28 59.12
C ASP A 740 24.16 10.61 57.61
N PRO A 741 23.56 11.76 57.20
CA PRO A 741 23.46 12.15 55.79
C PRO A 741 24.82 12.28 55.08
N ALA A 742 25.93 12.45 55.81
CA ALA A 742 27.28 12.45 55.24
C ALA A 742 27.68 11.09 54.64
N TYR A 743 27.00 10.02 55.03
CA TYR A 743 27.22 8.65 54.56
C TYR A 743 26.24 8.20 53.48
N TYR A 744 25.36 9.07 52.97
CA TYR A 744 24.58 8.81 51.76
C TYR A 744 25.45 8.86 50.49
N ARG A 745 26.39 7.91 50.41
CA ARG A 745 27.42 7.76 49.38
C ARG A 745 27.76 6.28 49.22
N LEU A 746 28.34 5.92 48.08
CA LEU A 746 28.74 4.54 47.84
C LEU A 746 29.80 4.06 48.86
N PRO A 747 29.73 2.79 49.30
CA PRO A 747 30.78 2.21 50.16
C PRO A 747 32.14 2.20 49.45
N GLU A 748 33.22 2.41 50.22
CA GLU A 748 34.57 2.59 49.66
C GLU A 748 35.27 1.27 49.26
N SER A 749 34.77 0.12 49.71
CA SER A 749 35.42 -1.17 49.49
C SER A 749 34.45 -2.29 49.10
N LYS A 750 34.95 -3.27 48.34
CA LYS A 750 34.20 -4.47 47.95
C LYS A 750 33.69 -5.25 49.17
N ASN A 751 34.48 -5.32 50.24
CA ASN A 751 34.10 -6.05 51.45
C ASN A 751 32.87 -5.45 52.13
N MET A 752 32.78 -4.11 52.20
CA MET A 752 31.61 -3.43 52.75
C MET A 752 30.37 -3.68 51.90
N VAL A 753 30.50 -3.58 50.57
CA VAL A 753 29.40 -3.90 49.65
C VAL A 753 28.93 -5.34 49.84
N SER A 754 29.85 -6.30 49.90
CA SER A 754 29.52 -7.71 50.16
C SER A 754 28.82 -7.93 51.51
N GLN A 755 29.22 -7.19 52.55
CA GLN A 755 28.57 -7.28 53.87
C GLN A 755 27.16 -6.72 53.81
N TYR A 756 26.95 -5.57 53.17
CA TYR A 756 25.62 -4.98 53.04
C TYR A 756 24.68 -5.88 52.26
N LEU A 757 25.13 -6.43 51.13
CA LEU A 757 24.34 -7.37 50.33
C LEU A 757 24.07 -8.71 51.05
N LEU A 758 24.90 -9.09 52.03
CA LEU A 758 24.66 -10.28 52.86
C LEU A 758 23.65 -10.01 53.98
N LEU A 759 23.63 -8.79 54.52
CA LEU A 759 22.69 -8.37 55.57
C LEU A 759 21.32 -8.01 55.01
N TYR A 760 21.25 -7.69 53.72
CA TYR A 760 20.01 -7.39 53.04
C TYR A 760 19.28 -8.69 52.65
N ASP A 761 18.23 -9.01 53.39
CA ASP A 761 17.48 -10.28 53.29
C ASP A 761 16.14 -10.13 52.53
N SER A 762 15.98 -9.07 51.73
CA SER A 762 14.78 -8.83 50.92
C SER A 762 15.00 -9.14 49.43
N GLU A 763 13.93 -9.61 48.78
CA GLU A 763 13.92 -10.00 47.37
C GLU A 763 13.85 -8.79 46.42
N ASP A 764 13.49 -7.60 46.89
CA ASP A 764 13.36 -6.38 46.07
C ASP A 764 14.69 -5.90 45.46
N ILE A 765 15.83 -6.32 46.01
CA ILE A 765 17.14 -6.05 45.42
C ILE A 765 17.37 -6.85 44.13
N GLU A 766 16.72 -8.01 43.98
CA GLU A 766 16.84 -8.86 42.78
C GLU A 766 16.26 -8.16 41.54
N ASP A 767 15.38 -7.18 41.76
CA ASP A 767 14.90 -6.32 40.68
C ASP A 767 16.03 -5.49 40.07
N VAL A 768 17.12 -5.14 40.76
CA VAL A 768 18.15 -4.25 40.20
C VAL A 768 19.50 -4.93 39.95
N ILE A 769 19.70 -6.14 40.48
CA ILE A 769 20.93 -6.92 40.30
C ILE A 769 20.60 -8.43 40.29
N ASN A 770 21.27 -9.18 39.41
CA ASN A 770 21.13 -10.63 39.42
C ASN A 770 21.92 -11.30 40.56
N SER A 771 21.59 -12.55 40.87
CA SER A 771 22.21 -13.33 41.95
C SER A 771 23.74 -13.57 41.80
N SER A 772 24.27 -13.48 40.57
CA SER A 772 25.72 -13.61 40.28
C SER A 772 26.47 -12.28 40.38
N TYR A 773 25.77 -11.17 40.61
CA TYR A 773 26.32 -9.82 40.74
C TYR A 773 27.18 -9.38 39.54
N ASP A 774 26.90 -9.92 38.35
CA ASP A 774 27.54 -9.58 37.07
C ASP A 774 26.58 -8.90 36.08
N HIS A 775 25.30 -8.80 36.41
CA HIS A 775 24.30 -8.12 35.60
C HIS A 775 23.43 -7.22 36.48
N ALA A 776 23.51 -5.92 36.26
CA ALA A 776 22.71 -4.90 36.93
C ALA A 776 21.79 -4.18 35.94
N ARG A 777 20.70 -3.58 36.44
CA ARG A 777 19.88 -2.63 35.68
C ARG A 777 19.76 -1.28 36.38
N ILE A 778 19.54 -0.24 35.57
CA ILE A 778 18.98 1.03 36.02
C ILE A 778 17.56 1.08 35.48
N ALA A 779 16.57 0.92 36.36
CA ALA A 779 15.15 0.98 36.02
C ALA A 779 14.71 2.44 35.96
N VAL A 780 14.23 2.91 34.79
CA VAL A 780 13.88 4.30 34.54
C VAL A 780 12.39 4.41 34.25
N ARG A 781 11.71 5.32 34.95
CA ARG A 781 10.31 5.67 34.73
C ARG A 781 10.23 7.02 34.04
N ILE A 782 9.43 7.09 32.98
CA ILE A 782 9.29 8.28 32.14
C ILE A 782 7.81 8.63 31.96
N SER A 783 7.53 9.93 31.75
CA SER A 783 6.22 10.46 31.35
C SER A 783 6.20 10.85 29.86
N GLU A 784 7.21 10.43 29.10
CA GLU A 784 7.30 10.67 27.66
C GLU A 784 6.72 9.48 26.89
N HIS A 785 5.49 9.65 26.41
CA HIS A 785 4.71 8.65 25.67
C HIS A 785 4.94 8.69 24.16
N SER A 786 5.54 9.76 23.62
CA SER A 786 5.78 9.85 22.19
C SER A 786 7.02 9.07 21.80
N SER A 787 6.91 8.19 20.81
CA SER A 787 8.07 7.43 20.33
C SER A 787 9.21 8.36 19.86
N ALA A 788 8.91 9.52 19.28
CA ALA A 788 9.93 10.51 18.89
C ALA A 788 10.58 11.21 20.11
N GLY A 789 9.87 11.36 21.23
CA GLY A 789 10.42 11.82 22.50
C GLY A 789 11.29 10.75 23.15
N GLN A 790 10.81 9.51 23.19
CA GLN A 790 11.54 8.34 23.68
C GLN A 790 12.84 8.12 22.89
N GLU A 791 12.82 8.23 21.55
CA GLU A 791 14.01 8.14 20.71
C GLU A 791 15.05 9.21 21.09
N ARG A 792 14.61 10.46 21.30
CA ARG A 792 15.51 11.54 21.73
C ARG A 792 16.14 11.24 23.09
N LEU A 793 15.35 10.74 24.04
CA LEU A 793 15.83 10.36 25.36
C LEU A 793 16.85 9.22 25.26
N ILE A 794 16.54 8.15 24.54
CA ILE A 794 17.42 6.99 24.34
C ILE A 794 18.75 7.44 23.71
N ARG A 795 18.70 8.24 22.63
CA ARG A 795 19.91 8.77 21.99
C ARG A 795 20.75 9.63 22.94
N GLN A 796 20.14 10.41 23.83
CA GLN A 796 20.86 11.21 24.82
C GLN A 796 21.58 10.34 25.85
N ILE A 797 20.99 9.21 26.25
CA ILE A 797 21.58 8.24 27.17
C ILE A 797 22.71 7.47 26.48
N GLU A 798 22.46 6.93 25.29
CA GLU A 798 23.46 6.22 24.48
C GLU A 798 24.69 7.10 24.23
N GLN A 799 24.50 8.37 23.81
CA GLN A 799 25.61 9.31 23.60
C GLN A 799 26.42 9.64 24.85
N PHE A 800 25.80 9.57 26.04
CA PHE A 800 26.51 9.75 27.31
C PHE A 800 27.31 8.50 27.65
N VAL A 801 26.68 7.32 27.53
CA VAL A 801 27.31 6.01 27.76
C VAL A 801 28.51 5.81 26.83
N ASP A 802 28.40 6.15 25.54
CA ASP A 802 29.48 6.02 24.55
C ASP A 802 30.72 6.85 24.88
N LYS A 803 30.55 7.97 25.60
CA LYS A 803 31.65 8.85 26.04
C LYS A 803 32.21 8.43 27.39
N LEU A 804 31.52 7.55 28.11
CA LEU A 804 31.90 7.14 29.45
C LEU A 804 32.97 6.04 29.40
N HIS A 805 33.94 6.14 30.31
CA HIS A 805 34.87 5.03 30.54
C HIS A 805 34.12 3.89 31.26
N HIS A 806 33.57 2.96 30.47
CA HIS A 806 32.73 1.85 30.91
C HIS A 806 33.48 0.71 31.63
N GLN A 807 34.81 0.80 31.76
CA GLN A 807 35.64 -0.18 32.50
C GLN A 807 35.45 -1.65 32.11
N GLY A 808 35.08 -1.93 30.85
CA GLY A 808 34.82 -3.29 30.37
C GLY A 808 33.38 -3.78 30.60
N LEU A 809 32.47 -2.93 31.08
CA LEU A 809 31.03 -3.24 31.13
C LEU A 809 30.40 -3.10 29.74
N SER A 810 29.56 -4.08 29.39
CA SER A 810 28.64 -4.00 28.26
C SER A 810 27.36 -3.27 28.70
N ILE A 811 27.08 -2.12 28.10
CA ILE A 811 25.97 -1.25 28.50
C ILE A 811 25.02 -1.10 27.32
N HIS A 812 23.75 -1.41 27.54
CA HIS A 812 22.71 -1.36 26.51
C HIS A 812 21.44 -0.71 27.06
N VAL A 813 20.88 0.24 26.32
CA VAL A 813 19.58 0.86 26.63
C VAL A 813 18.48 -0.01 26.03
N THR A 814 17.52 -0.44 26.84
CA THR A 814 16.45 -1.38 26.48
C THR A 814 15.14 -0.99 27.19
N GLY A 815 14.13 -1.86 27.18
CA GLY A 815 12.83 -1.64 27.81
C GLY A 815 11.74 -1.30 26.80
N ARG A 816 10.50 -1.14 27.30
CA ARG A 816 9.30 -0.87 26.49
C ARG A 816 9.46 0.31 25.53
N ALA A 817 10.00 1.43 26.02
CA ALA A 817 10.20 2.62 25.20
C ALA A 817 11.17 2.39 24.02
N ARG A 818 12.14 1.48 24.14
CA ARG A 818 13.02 1.10 23.02
C ARG A 818 12.27 0.27 21.99
N GLU A 819 11.41 -0.65 22.42
CA GLU A 819 10.54 -1.43 21.53
C GLU A 819 9.64 -0.49 20.69
N ASP A 820 9.01 0.50 21.32
CA ASP A 820 8.14 1.47 20.65
C ASP A 820 8.89 2.26 19.55
N VAL A 821 10.11 2.69 19.82
CA VAL A 821 10.98 3.36 18.84
C VAL A 821 11.33 2.44 17.67
N THR A 822 11.73 1.20 17.96
CA THR A 822 12.10 0.22 16.92
C THR A 822 10.92 -0.11 16.00
N VAL A 823 9.72 -0.27 16.55
CA VAL A 823 8.49 -0.48 15.76
C VAL A 823 8.22 0.69 14.82
N ILE A 824 8.46 1.93 15.27
CA ILE A 824 8.23 3.12 14.45
C ILE A 824 9.25 3.28 13.33
N ASP A 825 10.51 2.93 13.57
CA ASP A 825 11.52 2.88 12.50
C ASP A 825 11.16 1.87 11.42
N ALA A 826 10.70 0.67 11.82
CA ALA A 826 10.20 -0.34 10.88
C ALA A 826 8.96 0.15 10.11
N LEU A 827 8.06 0.90 10.76
CA LEU A 827 6.89 1.49 10.15
C LEU A 827 7.27 2.49 9.04
N VAL A 828 8.20 3.40 9.31
CA VAL A 828 8.64 4.40 8.32
C VAL A 828 9.26 3.72 7.10
N LYS A 829 10.20 2.79 7.33
CA LYS A 829 10.85 2.04 6.25
C LYS A 829 9.82 1.27 5.43
N GLY A 830 8.93 0.54 6.10
CA GLY A 830 7.84 -0.21 5.47
C GLY A 830 6.91 0.67 4.64
N GLN A 831 6.60 1.88 5.13
CA GLN A 831 5.75 2.84 4.42
C GLN A 831 6.39 3.36 3.13
N VAL A 832 7.68 3.74 3.19
CA VAL A 832 8.40 4.22 2.00
C VAL A 832 8.48 3.13 0.94
N TYR A 833 8.86 1.90 1.33
CA TYR A 833 8.97 0.78 0.39
C TYR A 833 7.61 0.37 -0.19
N SER A 834 6.57 0.27 0.63
CA SER A 834 5.22 -0.12 0.15
C SER A 834 4.63 0.94 -0.79
N LEU A 835 4.73 2.23 -0.46
CA LEU A 835 4.23 3.30 -1.32
C LEU A 835 4.99 3.36 -2.65
N ALA A 836 6.32 3.23 -2.62
CA ALA A 836 7.14 3.19 -3.83
C ALA A 836 6.80 1.97 -4.70
N LEU A 837 6.66 0.79 -4.09
CA LEU A 837 6.28 -0.44 -4.78
C LEU A 837 4.89 -0.32 -5.40
N ALA A 838 3.91 0.20 -4.66
CA ALA A 838 2.56 0.45 -5.17
C ALA A 838 2.59 1.40 -6.37
N ALA A 839 3.28 2.54 -6.24
CA ALA A 839 3.37 3.53 -7.31
C ALA A 839 4.00 2.95 -8.58
N VAL A 840 5.16 2.28 -8.47
CA VAL A 840 5.83 1.65 -9.62
C VAL A 840 4.95 0.59 -10.27
N THR A 841 4.32 -0.27 -9.46
CA THR A 841 3.48 -1.35 -9.98
C THR A 841 2.24 -0.82 -10.67
N ILE A 842 1.59 0.19 -10.09
CA ILE A 842 0.43 0.85 -10.67
C ILE A 842 0.80 1.53 -11.99
N ILE A 843 1.92 2.25 -12.05
CA ILE A 843 2.41 2.87 -13.29
C ILE A 843 2.60 1.82 -14.39
N PHE A 844 3.23 0.70 -14.03
CA PHE A 844 3.44 -0.40 -14.96
C PHE A 844 2.12 -0.99 -15.48
N ILE A 845 1.14 -1.21 -14.59
CA ILE A 845 -0.20 -1.68 -14.97
C ILE A 845 -0.88 -0.65 -15.88
N MET A 846 -0.82 0.64 -15.56
CA MET A 846 -1.41 1.70 -16.36
C MET A 846 -0.83 1.76 -17.78
N ILE A 847 0.50 1.59 -17.92
CA ILE A 847 1.16 1.52 -19.24
C ILE A 847 0.64 0.33 -20.05
N ILE A 848 0.50 -0.85 -19.43
CA ILE A 848 0.00 -2.07 -20.09
C ILE A 848 -1.46 -1.91 -20.50
N VAL A 849 -2.31 -1.46 -19.58
CA VAL A 849 -3.76 -1.29 -19.77
C VAL A 849 -4.03 -0.28 -20.87
N LEU A 850 -3.40 0.90 -20.79
CA LEU A 850 -3.59 1.96 -21.75
C LEU A 850 -2.80 1.70 -23.04
N ARG A 851 -1.91 0.70 -23.08
CA ARG A 851 -1.01 0.39 -24.20
C ARG A 851 -0.32 1.65 -24.73
N SER A 852 0.09 2.52 -23.81
CA SER A 852 0.64 3.84 -24.12
C SER A 852 1.51 4.31 -22.96
N LEU A 853 2.80 4.48 -23.23
CA LEU A 853 3.74 5.01 -22.25
C LEU A 853 3.35 6.43 -21.81
N SER A 854 2.96 7.28 -22.76
CA SER A 854 2.58 8.67 -22.47
C SER A 854 1.34 8.74 -21.57
N LEU A 855 0.28 7.98 -21.86
CA LEU A 855 -0.92 7.99 -21.01
C LEU A 855 -0.66 7.33 -19.65
N GLY A 856 0.15 6.28 -19.62
CA GLY A 856 0.60 5.64 -18.38
C GLY A 856 1.37 6.61 -17.48
N LEU A 857 2.34 7.35 -18.02
CA LEU A 857 3.07 8.36 -17.24
C LEU A 857 2.20 9.56 -16.84
N THR A 858 1.28 9.99 -17.71
CA THR A 858 0.33 11.06 -17.38
C THR A 858 -0.57 10.69 -16.20
N SER A 859 -0.89 9.39 -16.05
CA SER A 859 -1.71 8.90 -14.93
C SER A 859 -1.09 9.09 -13.55
N ILE A 860 0.24 9.30 -13.47
CA ILE A 860 0.94 9.53 -12.20
C ILE A 860 0.43 10.78 -11.49
N VAL A 861 0.19 11.85 -12.24
CA VAL A 861 -0.16 13.16 -11.68
C VAL A 861 -1.47 13.11 -10.88
N PRO A 862 -2.62 12.67 -11.43
CA PRO A 862 -3.86 12.58 -10.65
C PRO A 862 -3.81 11.53 -9.53
N ASN A 863 -2.92 10.53 -9.63
CA ASN A 863 -2.81 9.49 -8.60
C ASN A 863 -1.91 9.89 -7.42
N ILE A 864 -0.84 10.63 -7.65
CA ILE A 864 0.08 11.10 -6.59
C ILE A 864 -0.43 12.38 -5.92
N PHE A 865 -1.15 13.24 -6.66
CA PHE A 865 -1.62 14.53 -6.14
C PHE A 865 -2.42 14.42 -4.81
N PRO A 866 -3.43 13.52 -4.68
CA PRO A 866 -4.15 13.34 -3.42
C PRO A 866 -3.26 12.87 -2.27
N ILE A 867 -2.22 12.07 -2.56
CA ILE A 867 -1.30 11.52 -1.56
C ILE A 867 -0.37 12.63 -1.02
N VAL A 868 0.18 13.46 -1.90
CA VAL A 868 1.01 14.61 -1.50
C VAL A 868 0.18 15.59 -0.69
N LEU A 869 -1.06 15.86 -1.12
CA LEU A 869 -1.97 16.73 -0.38
C LEU A 869 -2.31 16.15 0.99
N ASN A 870 -2.54 14.83 1.10
CA ASN A 870 -2.78 14.16 2.38
C ASN A 870 -1.64 14.36 3.37
N PHE A 871 -0.39 14.06 2.98
CA PHE A 871 0.76 14.29 3.86
C PHE A 871 0.98 15.77 4.17
N GLY A 872 0.67 16.67 3.24
CA GLY A 872 0.69 18.12 3.47
C GLY A 872 -0.35 18.56 4.51
N ILE A 873 -1.57 18.01 4.46
CA ILE A 873 -2.61 18.25 5.47
C ILE A 873 -2.18 17.69 6.83
N MET A 874 -1.63 16.47 6.85
CA MET A 874 -1.11 15.88 8.09
C MET A 874 -0.04 16.78 8.73
N GLY A 875 0.93 17.25 7.94
CA GLY A 875 1.96 18.19 8.43
C GLY A 875 1.43 19.58 8.82
N ALA A 876 0.41 20.09 8.13
CA ALA A 876 -0.19 21.39 8.45
C ALA A 876 -1.01 21.37 9.75
N PHE A 877 -1.74 20.28 10.01
CA PHE A 877 -2.60 20.12 11.18
C PHE A 877 -1.95 19.33 12.31
N SER A 878 -0.66 18.99 12.20
CA SER A 878 0.09 18.19 13.19
C SER A 878 -0.56 16.83 13.47
N ILE A 879 -1.11 16.18 12.44
CA ILE A 879 -1.58 14.80 12.51
C ILE A 879 -0.36 13.89 12.32
N PRO A 880 0.00 13.05 13.30
CA PRO A 880 1.20 12.22 13.22
C PRO A 880 1.05 11.11 12.17
N LEU A 881 2.18 10.72 11.58
CA LEU A 881 2.33 9.47 10.87
C LEU A 881 2.61 8.37 11.90
N ASP A 882 1.59 7.59 12.22
CA ASP A 882 1.57 6.57 13.28
C ASP A 882 1.13 5.20 12.73
N THR A 883 1.05 4.19 13.60
CA THR A 883 0.61 2.83 13.26
C THR A 883 -0.79 2.74 12.62
N GLY A 884 -1.68 3.70 12.91
CA GLY A 884 -3.02 3.79 12.32
C GLY A 884 -3.07 4.58 11.02
N THR A 885 -2.32 5.69 10.91
CA THR A 885 -2.35 6.57 9.75
C THR A 885 -1.42 6.14 8.62
N ALA A 886 -0.42 5.30 8.89
CA ALA A 886 0.53 4.79 7.89
C ALA A 886 -0.17 4.12 6.70
N ILE A 887 -1.13 3.22 6.97
CA ILE A 887 -1.78 2.45 5.90
C ILE A 887 -2.61 3.31 4.93
N ILE A 888 -3.03 4.52 5.34
CA ILE A 888 -3.96 5.37 4.59
C ILE A 888 -3.42 5.69 3.20
N SER A 889 -2.14 6.08 3.09
CA SER A 889 -1.59 6.55 1.82
C SER A 889 -1.42 5.44 0.78
N ALA A 890 -1.02 4.23 1.21
CA ALA A 890 -0.90 3.08 0.32
C ALA A 890 -2.27 2.56 -0.11
N VAL A 891 -3.22 2.50 0.83
CA VAL A 891 -4.63 2.15 0.56
C VAL A 891 -5.25 3.13 -0.43
N ALA A 892 -5.11 4.42 -0.15
CA ALA A 892 -5.58 5.50 -1.00
C ALA A 892 -5.03 5.39 -2.42
N LEU A 893 -3.72 5.16 -2.58
CA LEU A 893 -3.11 5.05 -3.90
C LEU A 893 -3.74 3.91 -4.73
N GLY A 894 -4.11 2.79 -4.11
CA GLY A 894 -4.83 1.71 -4.78
C GLY A 894 -6.23 2.11 -5.25
N ILE A 895 -6.94 2.91 -4.44
CA ILE A 895 -8.33 3.35 -4.72
C ILE A 895 -8.38 4.47 -5.76
N VAL A 896 -7.49 5.46 -5.67
CA VAL A 896 -7.48 6.66 -6.54
C VAL A 896 -7.29 6.30 -8.03
N VAL A 897 -6.59 5.20 -8.30
CA VAL A 897 -6.33 4.72 -9.67
C VAL A 897 -7.62 4.33 -10.40
N ASP A 898 -8.69 4.00 -9.68
CA ASP A 898 -9.97 3.55 -10.24
C ASP A 898 -10.56 4.58 -11.22
N ASP A 899 -10.78 5.79 -10.72
CA ASP A 899 -11.32 6.91 -11.49
C ASP A 899 -10.42 7.25 -12.69
N THR A 900 -9.10 7.18 -12.51
CA THR A 900 -8.11 7.42 -13.56
C THR A 900 -8.17 6.36 -14.67
N ILE A 901 -8.31 5.07 -14.34
CA ILE A 901 -8.47 4.00 -15.33
C ILE A 901 -9.74 4.22 -16.16
N HIS A 902 -10.87 4.46 -15.50
CA HIS A 902 -12.14 4.66 -16.18
C HIS A 902 -12.13 5.90 -17.09
N PHE A 903 -11.51 7.00 -16.64
CA PHE A 903 -11.40 8.24 -17.41
C PHE A 903 -10.44 8.08 -18.60
N LEU A 904 -9.21 7.63 -18.38
CA LEU A 904 -8.19 7.53 -19.44
C LEU A 904 -8.54 6.45 -20.48
N SER A 905 -9.21 5.37 -20.08
CA SER A 905 -9.69 4.35 -21.02
C SER A 905 -10.73 4.91 -21.99
N GLU A 906 -11.69 5.70 -21.51
CA GLU A 906 -12.70 6.33 -22.37
C GLU A 906 -12.09 7.45 -23.22
N TYR A 907 -11.18 8.25 -22.65
CA TYR A 907 -10.43 9.25 -23.40
C TYR A 907 -9.68 8.61 -24.57
N LYS A 908 -8.99 7.49 -24.32
CA LYS A 908 -8.27 6.75 -25.35
C LYS A 908 -9.22 6.22 -26.44
N LEU A 909 -10.38 5.69 -26.06
CA LEU A 909 -11.40 5.26 -27.03
C LEU A 909 -11.83 6.41 -27.93
N GLY A 910 -12.11 7.59 -27.35
CA GLY A 910 -12.44 8.78 -28.14
C GLY A 910 -11.32 9.22 -29.09
N ARG A 911 -10.06 9.10 -28.67
CA ARG A 911 -8.90 9.39 -29.54
C ARG A 911 -8.77 8.38 -30.68
N GLU A 912 -9.03 7.10 -30.42
CA GLU A 912 -9.06 6.05 -31.44
C GLU A 912 -10.24 6.19 -32.42
N GLU A 913 -11.33 6.82 -31.98
CA GLU A 913 -12.49 7.18 -32.82
C GLU A 913 -12.28 8.47 -33.64
N GLY A 914 -11.13 9.13 -33.50
CA GLY A 914 -10.74 10.30 -34.29
C GLY A 914 -11.07 11.65 -33.67
N PHE A 915 -11.60 11.72 -32.45
CA PHE A 915 -11.86 12.98 -31.76
C PHE A 915 -10.55 13.73 -31.48
N SER A 916 -10.56 15.06 -31.57
CA SER A 916 -9.47 15.92 -31.09
C SER A 916 -9.27 15.77 -29.58
N VAL A 917 -8.13 16.21 -29.02
CA VAL A 917 -7.85 16.08 -27.58
C VAL A 917 -8.95 16.74 -26.74
N ALA A 918 -9.37 17.95 -27.13
CA ALA A 918 -10.45 18.67 -26.45
C ALA A 918 -11.80 17.94 -26.56
N GLU A 919 -12.12 17.40 -27.74
CA GLU A 919 -13.36 16.62 -27.93
C GLU A 919 -13.36 15.33 -27.11
N SER A 920 -12.25 14.58 -27.08
CA SER A 920 -12.13 13.37 -26.28
C SER A 920 -12.28 13.64 -24.78
N VAL A 921 -11.64 14.69 -24.25
CA VAL A 921 -11.80 15.10 -22.84
C VAL A 921 -13.26 15.46 -22.55
N ASN A 922 -13.86 16.28 -23.41
CA ASN A 922 -15.25 16.73 -23.25
C ASN A 922 -16.26 15.59 -23.31
N HIS A 923 -16.03 14.63 -24.23
CA HIS A 923 -16.84 13.43 -24.35
C HIS A 923 -16.72 12.58 -23.09
N THR A 924 -15.49 12.34 -22.62
CA THR A 924 -15.20 11.54 -21.43
C THR A 924 -15.86 12.12 -20.18
N ILE A 925 -15.77 13.43 -19.95
CA ILE A 925 -16.42 14.11 -18.81
C ILE A 925 -17.93 13.82 -18.79
N LEU A 926 -18.59 13.85 -19.96
CA LEU A 926 -20.04 13.65 -20.04
C LEU A 926 -20.43 12.17 -19.92
N VAL A 927 -19.61 11.25 -20.44
CA VAL A 927 -19.91 9.81 -20.45
C VAL A 927 -19.54 9.13 -19.12
N LYS A 928 -18.36 9.43 -18.57
CA LYS A 928 -17.83 8.76 -17.36
C LYS A 928 -18.00 9.60 -16.10
N GLY A 929 -18.00 10.93 -16.21
CA GLY A 929 -17.97 11.81 -15.04
C GLY A 929 -19.12 11.61 -14.06
N ARG A 930 -20.29 11.15 -14.51
CA ARG A 930 -21.39 10.83 -13.60
C ARG A 930 -21.08 9.63 -12.71
N ALA A 931 -20.53 8.56 -13.28
CA ALA A 931 -20.21 7.36 -12.52
C ALA A 931 -19.12 7.69 -11.49
N ILE A 932 -18.05 8.36 -11.95
CA ILE A 932 -16.94 8.86 -11.12
C ILE A 932 -17.45 9.74 -9.97
N LEU A 933 -18.20 10.81 -10.25
CA LEU A 933 -18.74 11.69 -9.19
C LEU A 933 -19.64 10.94 -8.19
N SER A 934 -20.35 9.90 -8.64
CA SER A 934 -21.21 9.12 -7.75
C SER A 934 -20.40 8.15 -6.91
N SER A 935 -19.43 7.42 -7.49
CA SER A 935 -18.56 6.51 -6.74
C SER A 935 -17.70 7.28 -5.73
N SER A 936 -17.00 8.35 -6.12
CA SER A 936 -16.15 9.12 -5.21
C SER A 936 -16.97 9.75 -4.08
N ALA A 937 -18.19 10.25 -4.35
CA ALA A 937 -19.06 10.79 -3.31
C ALA A 937 -19.55 9.72 -2.33
N ILE A 938 -19.90 8.53 -2.80
CA ILE A 938 -20.34 7.46 -1.90
C ILE A 938 -19.16 6.91 -1.09
N LEU A 939 -17.97 6.76 -1.68
CA LEU A 939 -16.75 6.41 -0.94
C LEU A 939 -16.45 7.46 0.14
N CYS A 940 -16.54 8.74 -0.20
CA CYS A 940 -16.35 9.83 0.77
C CYS A 940 -17.35 9.74 1.94
N ILE A 941 -18.63 9.43 1.68
CA ILE A 941 -19.63 9.24 2.74
C ILE A 941 -19.34 7.96 3.53
N GLY A 942 -19.00 6.86 2.86
CA GLY A 942 -18.69 5.57 3.47
C GLY A 942 -17.53 5.63 4.45
N PHE A 943 -16.41 6.25 4.06
CA PHE A 943 -15.27 6.50 4.95
C PHE A 943 -15.56 7.60 5.98
N GLY A 944 -16.33 8.62 5.60
CA GLY A 944 -16.64 9.76 6.47
C GLY A 944 -17.44 9.37 7.72
N VAL A 945 -18.17 8.26 7.68
CA VAL A 945 -18.84 7.67 8.86
C VAL A 945 -17.87 7.36 9.99
N LEU A 946 -16.64 6.95 9.67
CA LEU A 946 -15.63 6.57 10.67
C LEU A 946 -15.18 7.77 11.53
N VAL A 947 -15.44 9.01 11.10
CA VAL A 947 -15.17 10.23 11.87
C VAL A 947 -15.98 10.32 13.17
N VAL A 948 -17.08 9.57 13.27
CA VAL A 948 -17.91 9.51 14.49
C VAL A 948 -17.28 8.62 15.58
N SER A 949 -16.14 7.98 15.32
CA SER A 949 -15.43 7.17 16.30
C SER A 949 -14.92 7.98 17.50
N ASN A 950 -14.89 7.35 18.68
CA ASN A 950 -14.21 7.89 19.85
C ASN A 950 -12.71 7.51 19.90
N PHE A 951 -12.24 6.77 18.91
CA PHE A 951 -10.88 6.27 18.77
C PHE A 951 -10.18 7.01 17.63
N SER A 952 -9.15 7.81 17.97
CA SER A 952 -8.54 8.75 17.03
C SER A 952 -8.02 8.13 15.73
N PRO A 953 -7.37 6.94 15.73
CA PRO A 953 -6.91 6.31 14.50
C PRO A 953 -8.04 6.03 13.50
N THR A 954 -9.20 5.57 13.97
CA THR A 954 -10.37 5.33 13.10
C THR A 954 -10.92 6.64 12.54
N VAL A 955 -10.94 7.70 13.36
CA VAL A 955 -11.33 9.05 12.93
C VAL A 955 -10.41 9.57 11.84
N HIS A 956 -9.09 9.49 12.06
CA HIS A 956 -8.08 9.91 11.09
C HIS A 956 -8.18 9.12 9.79
N PHE A 957 -8.35 7.79 9.87
CA PHE A 957 -8.54 6.95 8.70
C PHE A 957 -9.75 7.40 7.88
N GLY A 958 -10.91 7.60 8.53
CA GLY A 958 -12.12 8.09 7.87
C GLY A 958 -11.93 9.46 7.23
N LEU A 959 -11.45 10.43 8.01
CA LEU A 959 -11.29 11.81 7.60
C LEU A 959 -10.31 11.95 6.43
N LEU A 960 -9.10 11.40 6.58
CA LEU A 960 -8.03 11.52 5.58
C LEU A 960 -8.39 10.76 4.31
N THR A 961 -8.96 9.55 4.41
CA THR A 961 -9.41 8.80 3.22
C THR A 961 -10.53 9.55 2.50
N SER A 962 -11.51 10.12 3.20
CA SER A 962 -12.55 10.96 2.58
C SER A 962 -11.97 12.18 1.86
N ILE A 963 -10.97 12.86 2.44
CA ILE A 963 -10.28 13.98 1.79
C ILE A 963 -9.56 13.52 0.53
N ILE A 964 -8.87 12.38 0.58
CA ILE A 964 -8.22 11.79 -0.59
C ILE A 964 -9.25 11.49 -1.68
N MET A 965 -10.41 10.89 -1.34
CA MET A 965 -11.44 10.59 -2.34
C MET A 965 -12.01 11.85 -3.00
N ILE A 966 -12.21 12.93 -2.24
CA ILE A 966 -12.65 14.22 -2.79
C ILE A 966 -11.58 14.79 -3.72
N THR A 967 -10.32 14.79 -3.28
CA THR A 967 -9.20 15.41 -4.00
C THR A 967 -8.74 14.61 -5.22
N ALA A 968 -8.96 13.30 -5.23
CA ALA A 968 -8.80 12.45 -6.41
C ALA A 968 -9.84 12.72 -7.50
N CYS A 969 -11.06 13.05 -7.08
CA CYS A 969 -12.16 13.35 -7.99
C CYS A 969 -12.03 14.72 -8.68
N ILE A 970 -11.41 15.69 -7.98
CA ILE A 970 -11.14 17.06 -8.45
C ILE A 970 -9.96 17.07 -9.41
#